data_AF-A0A969YGM3-F1
#
_entry.id   AF-A0A969YGM3-F1
#
_cell.length_a   1.000
_cell.length_b   1.000
_cell.length_c   1.000
_cell.angle_alpha   90.00
_cell.angle_beta   90.00
_cell.angle_gamma   90.00
#
_symmetry.space_group_name_H-M   'P 1'
#
loop_
_entity.id
_entity.type
_entity.pdbx_description
1 polymer ?
#
loop_
_entity_poly.entity_id
_entity_poly.type
_entity_poly.pdbx_seq_one_letter_code
_entity_poly.pdbx_strand_id
1 'polypeptide(L)'
;MEIDGVIYCSQCARRLDAPGVCPFCGYDEHNPPTVTVELEEGTLLNGRYQLGRVLGNGGFGLTYVAWDYVLGTPVAVKEYFPRYLVTRNSLASDDVRCAPEDRPAYELGLRRFVRESHILATLQSVRGIVTVHDFFEDNGTAYLVMELVRGTPLGEYARLTPLKPARLFSLLREPIETLAAVHRQGVLHRDISPSNLIVQEDGSVKLIDFGAAATLAAQAEGRERTVVINEAYAAPEQYSTDGPQGPWTDVYNLCATIYAVLTGEPPVDARRRQAGEPLPDPAVRGVRLTGWQRRALRQGLLLSPLKRTQSMDEFRCRLFHLPMPEEVVRHRRAARRAAILSGVAAALLMLLSVNFLAGFPLGDGLRYALRGDGLSVTGYAGAQAEVLVPATRLGLPVTRVGPGAFEHSATLESVRLPATVTAVSALAFHDCPSLRDATLDPGVREIEEYAFADCPALETVTLPGSVTAIADSAFTGSEGSLTLHGERDTAAEAYGRRLGIPWVCDAEFACISQGEGLAITACYDFATDVVLPDSLDGRPVVALRGDVSGAGVKWFSPALERVTLPEGLTALPEGALTGYKELSDVRIGSRLSQIGDRALKDTSITAVELPEGLAAIGEQAFFGTYLQSVTLPDSLTSIGREAFAQSQIDAVTLPRGLTSLGDRAFAFCLSLREATLSPGVPDVPASCFLNCEALQTVDLPLGMRSVGFQSFAKCATLQFVGLPEGLASVGRYAFYDCSSLLLIRIPASVTEISDTAFIGCPVELTLAGEAGSYAQAYAARMGYRFEDMGAWYDQIAAVRTEDGFGLLIGEADPVDTALLPGVVENRRVLKVYDGTDLEAQTVSLPYLARDVSTQAFVNNQDIREVIVGPALRTFYSQAFLGCASLTAINFPAGLEKIGMAAFENCASLRAVTLPSGLRRLEALAFYGCAGLTQVDIPPTLTSLEMACFGNTGVRRVVVPGNISKIVAPFFRCAALESVTLEEGVRNVWCAFSQCPNLQTVVLPQSVRQVSRATFDGCAALRDVWIYAREADLDFELDSFSVGLVEGVVPIEGGDLSIPHLFASCPEVTLHGYAGSTAEEYAARYGLRFEPIPEA
;
A
#
# COMPACT_ATOMS: atom_id res chain seq x y z
N MET A 1 -35.10 35.72 -3.61
CA MET A 1 -35.26 36.44 -2.32
C MET A 1 -36.16 37.66 -2.53
N GLU A 2 -37.24 37.81 -1.77
CA GLU A 2 -38.09 39.01 -1.79
C GLU A 2 -37.77 39.88 -0.57
N ILE A 3 -37.28 41.10 -0.80
CA ILE A 3 -36.86 42.04 0.25
C ILE A 3 -37.66 43.33 0.06
N ASP A 4 -38.48 43.71 1.05
CA ASP A 4 -39.30 44.93 1.04
C ASP A 4 -40.12 45.12 -0.26
N GLY A 5 -40.65 44.03 -0.83
CA GLY A 5 -41.43 44.02 -2.06
C GLY A 5 -40.61 44.13 -3.36
N VAL A 6 -39.27 44.04 -3.27
CA VAL A 6 -38.35 43.97 -4.41
C VAL A 6 -37.74 42.58 -4.51
N ILE A 7 -37.76 42.00 -5.71
CA ILE A 7 -37.22 40.66 -5.95
C ILE A 7 -35.73 40.76 -6.28
N TYR A 8 -34.92 39.97 -5.58
CA TYR A 8 -33.50 39.76 -5.85
C TYR A 8 -33.24 38.30 -6.19
N CYS A 9 -32.40 38.05 -7.19
CA CYS A 9 -31.97 36.71 -7.56
C CYS A 9 -31.25 36.04 -6.39
N SER A 10 -31.63 34.82 -6.04
CA SER A 10 -31.06 34.11 -4.88
C SER A 10 -29.64 33.60 -5.10
N GLN A 11 -29.17 33.50 -6.35
CA GLN A 11 -27.80 33.08 -6.70
C GLN A 11 -26.83 34.25 -6.82
N CYS A 12 -27.27 35.38 -7.39
CA CYS A 12 -26.37 36.51 -7.64
C CYS A 12 -26.79 37.79 -6.92
N ALA A 13 -27.87 37.82 -6.14
CA ALA A 13 -28.38 39.00 -5.44
C ALA A 13 -28.54 40.26 -6.31
N ARG A 14 -28.81 40.10 -7.62
CA ARG A 14 -29.19 41.23 -8.48
C ARG A 14 -30.70 41.41 -8.45
N ARG A 15 -31.15 42.66 -8.46
CA ARG A 15 -32.57 43.00 -8.56
C ARG A 15 -33.15 42.43 -9.84
N LEU A 16 -34.32 41.82 -9.75
CA LEU A 16 -35.12 41.29 -10.85
C LEU A 16 -36.38 42.14 -11.01
N ASP A 17 -36.81 42.32 -12.26
CA ASP A 17 -38.06 43.01 -12.57
C ASP A 17 -39.29 42.10 -12.40
N ALA A 18 -39.11 40.78 -12.49
CA ALA A 18 -40.13 39.76 -12.28
C ALA A 18 -39.50 38.42 -11.84
N PRO A 19 -40.27 37.49 -11.23
CA PRO A 19 -39.85 36.12 -10.95
C PRO A 19 -39.53 35.35 -12.25
N GLY A 20 -38.60 34.40 -12.21
CA GLY A 20 -38.20 33.56 -13.35
C GLY A 20 -36.68 33.40 -13.50
N VAL A 21 -36.25 32.92 -14.68
CA VAL A 21 -34.82 32.71 -14.97
C VAL A 21 -34.05 34.04 -14.90
N CYS A 22 -33.09 34.12 -14.00
CA CYS A 22 -32.28 35.30 -13.79
C CYS A 22 -31.49 35.65 -15.08
N PRO A 23 -31.70 36.83 -15.68
CA PRO A 23 -31.04 37.22 -16.93
C PRO A 23 -29.54 37.50 -16.76
N PHE A 24 -29.06 37.58 -15.51
CA PHE A 24 -27.67 37.89 -15.20
C PHE A 24 -26.81 36.67 -14.94
N CYS A 25 -27.36 35.62 -14.34
CA CYS A 25 -26.60 34.41 -13.98
C CYS A 25 -27.25 33.10 -14.45
N GLY A 26 -28.36 33.16 -15.19
CA GLY A 26 -29.04 32.00 -15.75
C GLY A 26 -29.78 31.11 -14.72
N TYR A 27 -29.91 31.59 -13.49
CA TYR A 27 -30.52 30.85 -12.39
C TYR A 27 -32.03 30.72 -12.56
N ASP A 28 -32.56 29.50 -12.59
CA ASP A 28 -34.01 29.23 -12.62
C ASP A 28 -34.53 28.82 -11.23
N GLU A 29 -35.44 29.61 -10.69
CA GLU A 29 -36.06 29.36 -9.38
C GLU A 29 -37.13 28.26 -9.41
N HIS A 30 -37.62 27.86 -10.60
CA HIS A 30 -38.68 26.84 -10.75
C HIS A 30 -38.12 25.41 -10.88
N ASN A 31 -36.80 25.25 -10.99
CA ASN A 31 -36.15 23.94 -11.05
C ASN A 31 -34.91 23.90 -10.13
N PRO A 32 -35.08 23.99 -8.80
CA PRO A 32 -33.95 23.97 -7.90
C PRO A 32 -33.34 22.56 -7.80
N PRO A 33 -32.01 22.37 -7.95
CA PRO A 33 -31.38 21.08 -7.67
C PRO A 33 -31.62 20.65 -6.22
N THR A 34 -31.88 19.36 -6.03
CA THR A 34 -32.12 18.71 -4.73
C THR A 34 -30.85 18.70 -3.88
N VAL A 35 -30.86 19.37 -2.72
CA VAL A 35 -29.73 19.33 -1.77
C VAL A 35 -30.24 19.24 -0.33
N THR A 36 -29.61 18.40 0.50
CA THR A 36 -30.14 17.90 1.79
C THR A 36 -29.33 18.31 3.04
N VAL A 37 -28.29 19.17 2.93
CA VAL A 37 -27.40 19.54 4.06
C VAL A 37 -27.15 21.05 4.24
N GLU A 38 -27.62 21.88 3.30
CA GLU A 38 -27.48 23.33 3.33
C GLU A 38 -28.67 23.95 4.11
N LEU A 39 -28.46 25.11 4.75
CA LEU A 39 -29.57 25.91 5.28
C LEU A 39 -30.55 26.28 4.16
N GLU A 40 -31.84 26.32 4.48
CA GLU A 40 -32.89 26.62 3.51
C GLU A 40 -32.76 28.04 2.96
N GLU A 41 -33.14 28.22 1.70
CA GLU A 41 -33.23 29.55 1.10
C GLU A 41 -34.28 30.36 1.86
N GLY A 42 -33.90 31.54 2.36
CA GLY A 42 -34.74 32.39 3.20
C GLY A 42 -34.49 32.26 4.70
N THR A 43 -33.65 31.32 5.17
CA THR A 43 -33.26 31.23 6.59
C THR A 43 -32.68 32.57 7.07
N LEU A 44 -33.16 33.05 8.23
CA LEU A 44 -32.73 34.30 8.84
C LEU A 44 -31.68 34.02 9.93
N LEU A 45 -30.40 34.14 9.60
CA LEU A 45 -29.30 33.95 10.56
C LEU A 45 -29.10 35.18 11.44
N ASN A 46 -28.88 34.94 12.74
CA ASN A 46 -28.65 35.96 13.77
C ASN A 46 -29.70 37.11 13.75
N GLY A 47 -30.93 36.81 13.31
CA GLY A 47 -32.02 37.79 13.16
C GLY A 47 -31.77 38.93 12.15
N ARG A 48 -30.70 38.83 11.34
CA ARG A 48 -30.21 39.95 10.50
C ARG A 48 -29.90 39.55 9.06
N TYR A 49 -29.43 38.34 8.82
CA TYR A 49 -28.92 37.90 7.53
C TYR A 49 -29.88 36.90 6.89
N GLN A 50 -30.64 37.32 5.89
CA GLN A 50 -31.51 36.38 5.16
C GLN A 50 -30.72 35.67 4.06
N LEU A 51 -30.61 34.36 4.15
CA LEU A 51 -29.83 33.55 3.22
C LEU A 51 -30.52 33.41 1.86
N GLY A 52 -29.72 33.50 0.82
CA GLY A 52 -30.01 33.03 -0.53
C GLY A 52 -29.34 31.66 -0.77
N ARG A 53 -28.97 31.39 -2.03
CA ARG A 53 -28.32 30.13 -2.43
C ARG A 53 -26.86 30.06 -1.98
N VAL A 54 -26.33 28.84 -1.97
CA VAL A 54 -24.90 28.57 -1.87
C VAL A 54 -24.18 29.01 -3.15
N LEU A 55 -23.20 29.90 -2.99
CA LEU A 55 -22.28 30.39 -4.01
C LEU A 55 -21.18 29.38 -4.36
N GLY A 56 -20.79 28.55 -3.40
CA GLY A 56 -19.75 27.55 -3.58
C GLY A 56 -19.50 26.71 -2.33
N ASN A 57 -18.97 25.51 -2.55
CA ASN A 57 -18.55 24.58 -1.51
C ASN A 57 -17.03 24.37 -1.58
N GLY A 58 -16.32 24.77 -0.53
CA GLY A 58 -14.89 24.51 -0.37
C GLY A 58 -14.66 23.31 0.56
N GLY A 59 -13.42 22.82 0.64
CA GLY A 59 -13.07 21.63 1.43
C GLY A 59 -13.41 21.70 2.93
N PHE A 60 -13.73 22.88 3.46
CA PHE A 60 -13.99 23.09 4.89
C PHE A 60 -15.22 23.95 5.22
N GLY A 61 -16.03 24.38 4.24
CA GLY A 61 -17.19 25.24 4.52
C GLY A 61 -18.11 25.57 3.33
N LEU A 62 -19.28 26.12 3.65
CA LEU A 62 -20.34 26.52 2.71
C LEU A 62 -20.38 28.04 2.61
N THR A 63 -20.46 28.61 1.41
CA THR A 63 -20.61 30.07 1.24
C THR A 63 -21.97 30.39 0.66
N TYR A 64 -22.78 31.16 1.36
CA TYR A 64 -24.11 31.59 0.98
C TYR A 64 -24.09 33.04 0.46
N VAL A 65 -24.95 33.36 -0.50
CA VAL A 65 -25.45 34.73 -0.65
C VAL A 65 -26.32 35.05 0.55
N ALA A 66 -26.29 36.26 1.08
CA ALA A 66 -27.30 36.73 2.02
C ALA A 66 -27.63 38.21 1.83
N TRP A 67 -28.78 38.63 2.35
CA TRP A 67 -29.15 40.03 2.49
C TRP A 67 -28.95 40.49 3.94
N ASP A 68 -28.21 41.58 4.15
CA ASP A 68 -28.07 42.22 5.46
C ASP A 68 -29.14 43.31 5.63
N TYR A 69 -30.13 43.07 6.49
CA TYR A 69 -31.21 44.04 6.74
C TYR A 69 -30.79 45.33 7.43
N VAL A 70 -29.64 45.34 8.11
CA VAL A 70 -29.12 46.54 8.78
C VAL A 70 -28.38 47.43 7.80
N LEU A 71 -27.53 46.85 6.95
CA LEU A 71 -26.78 47.60 5.94
C LEU A 71 -27.58 47.84 4.65
N GLY A 72 -28.67 47.11 4.43
CA GLY A 72 -29.51 47.22 3.23
C GLY A 72 -28.78 46.79 1.95
N THR A 73 -27.86 45.83 2.05
CA THR A 73 -26.96 45.42 0.96
C THR A 73 -26.75 43.90 0.96
N PRO A 74 -26.48 43.27 -0.20
CA PRO A 74 -26.12 41.87 -0.22
C PRO A 74 -24.69 41.62 0.30
N VAL A 75 -24.52 40.50 0.98
CA VAL A 75 -23.27 40.02 1.58
C VAL A 75 -23.05 38.54 1.23
N ALA A 76 -21.85 38.04 1.48
CA ALA A 76 -21.53 36.61 1.43
C ALA A 76 -21.35 36.09 2.87
N VAL A 77 -21.94 34.95 3.19
CA VAL A 77 -21.85 34.31 4.51
C VAL A 77 -21.13 32.97 4.35
N LYS A 78 -19.91 32.86 4.87
CA LYS A 78 -19.15 31.60 4.90
C LYS A 78 -19.44 30.90 6.22
N GLU A 79 -19.94 29.67 6.16
CA GLU A 79 -20.18 28.78 7.28
C GLU A 79 -19.05 27.75 7.38
N TYR A 80 -18.54 27.50 8.59
CA TYR A 80 -17.70 26.34 8.84
C TYR A 80 -18.55 25.06 8.80
N PHE A 81 -18.38 24.25 7.75
CA PHE A 81 -19.18 23.04 7.56
C PHE A 81 -18.33 21.97 6.87
N PRO A 82 -17.42 21.32 7.60
CA PRO A 82 -16.67 20.18 7.09
C PRO A 82 -17.62 18.99 6.91
N ARG A 83 -18.13 18.78 5.68
CA ARG A 83 -19.14 17.74 5.35
C ARG A 83 -18.74 16.30 5.74
N TYR A 84 -17.46 16.10 6.09
CA TYR A 84 -16.90 14.83 6.55
C TYR A 84 -16.82 14.68 8.08
N LEU A 85 -16.97 15.75 8.88
CA LEU A 85 -17.00 15.71 10.35
C LEU A 85 -18.37 16.01 10.95
N VAL A 86 -19.25 16.65 10.16
CA VAL A 86 -20.54 17.12 10.65
C VAL A 86 -21.67 16.83 9.70
N THR A 87 -22.85 16.64 10.29
CA THR A 87 -24.12 16.46 9.59
C THR A 87 -25.12 17.52 10.04
N ARG A 88 -26.08 17.83 9.18
CA ARG A 88 -27.24 18.67 9.48
C ARG A 88 -28.44 18.14 8.71
N ASN A 89 -29.59 18.14 9.37
CA ASN A 89 -30.88 17.91 8.74
C ASN A 89 -31.69 19.21 8.86
N SER A 90 -31.61 20.06 7.83
CA SER A 90 -32.22 21.40 7.83
C SER A 90 -33.75 21.39 7.91
N LEU A 91 -34.40 20.25 7.62
CA LEU A 91 -35.86 20.08 7.83
C LEU A 91 -36.24 19.92 9.31
N ALA A 92 -35.28 19.61 10.19
CA ALA A 92 -35.51 19.32 11.60
C ALA A 92 -34.81 20.32 12.54
N SER A 93 -33.59 20.77 12.21
CA SER A 93 -32.88 21.84 12.91
C SER A 93 -31.80 22.43 12.01
N ASP A 94 -31.55 23.72 12.18
CA ASP A 94 -30.43 24.42 11.56
C ASP A 94 -29.09 24.04 12.19
N ASP A 95 -29.11 23.38 13.37
CA ASP A 95 -27.93 22.96 14.11
C ASP A 95 -27.05 21.94 13.38
N VAL A 96 -25.75 22.17 13.44
CA VAL A 96 -24.70 21.25 13.03
C VAL A 96 -24.47 20.21 14.13
N ARG A 97 -24.45 18.93 13.75
CA ARG A 97 -24.18 17.80 14.65
C ARG A 97 -22.86 17.13 14.29
N CYS A 98 -21.98 17.01 15.27
CA CYS A 98 -20.70 16.31 15.20
C CYS A 98 -20.76 15.06 16.09
N ALA A 99 -20.28 13.92 15.58
CA ALA A 99 -20.15 12.71 16.38
C ALA A 99 -19.10 12.94 17.49
N PRO A 100 -19.25 12.35 18.69
CA PRO A 100 -18.29 12.53 19.80
C PRO A 100 -16.83 12.25 19.42
N GLU A 101 -16.60 11.25 18.59
CA GLU A 101 -15.30 10.84 18.05
C GLU A 101 -14.64 11.87 17.13
N ASP A 102 -15.44 12.61 16.34
CA ASP A 102 -14.96 13.64 15.41
C ASP A 102 -14.79 15.01 16.07
N ARG A 103 -15.31 15.18 17.29
CA ARG A 103 -15.33 16.44 18.01
C ARG A 103 -13.96 17.12 18.15
N PRO A 104 -12.85 16.41 18.47
CA PRO A 104 -11.53 17.06 18.56
C PRO A 104 -11.06 17.63 17.21
N ALA A 105 -11.33 16.92 16.11
CA ALA A 105 -10.99 17.37 14.76
C ALA A 105 -11.87 18.54 14.32
N TYR A 106 -13.16 18.49 14.64
CA TYR A 106 -14.12 19.57 14.38
C TYR A 106 -13.75 20.84 15.17
N GLU A 107 -13.46 20.73 16.46
CA GLU A 107 -13.04 21.86 17.30
C GLU A 107 -11.70 22.45 16.83
N LEU A 108 -10.77 21.61 16.35
CA LEU A 108 -9.52 22.09 15.77
C LEU A 108 -9.76 22.90 14.49
N GLY A 109 -10.58 22.39 13.57
CA GLY A 109 -10.89 23.11 12.34
C GLY A 109 -11.76 24.36 12.56
N LEU A 110 -12.69 24.32 13.52
CA LEU A 110 -13.47 25.48 13.95
C LEU A 110 -12.56 26.58 14.50
N ARG A 111 -11.58 26.23 15.35
CA ARG A 111 -10.55 27.17 15.83
C ARG A 111 -9.75 27.79 14.69
N ARG A 112 -9.46 27.04 13.62
CA ARG A 112 -8.79 27.59 12.42
C ARG A 112 -9.68 28.54 11.64
N PHE A 113 -10.96 28.24 11.51
CA PHE A 113 -11.95 29.09 10.84
C PHE A 113 -12.17 30.43 11.57
N VAL A 114 -12.32 30.38 12.90
CA VAL A 114 -12.39 31.56 13.77
C VAL A 114 -11.12 32.42 13.61
N ARG A 115 -9.97 31.76 13.50
CA ARG A 115 -8.69 32.45 13.30
C ARG A 115 -8.60 33.16 11.95
N GLU A 116 -9.02 32.54 10.85
CA GLU A 116 -9.11 33.18 9.52
C GLU A 116 -9.92 34.48 9.63
N SER A 117 -11.06 34.41 10.31
CA SER A 117 -11.97 35.54 10.55
C SER A 117 -11.28 36.69 11.30
N HIS A 118 -10.50 36.38 12.34
CA HIS A 118 -9.72 37.39 13.06
C HIS A 118 -8.61 38.02 12.23
N ILE A 119 -7.89 37.23 11.41
CA ILE A 119 -6.85 37.77 10.53
C ILE A 119 -7.48 38.75 9.53
N LEU A 120 -8.57 38.38 8.88
CA LEU A 120 -9.29 39.26 7.96
C LEU A 120 -9.79 40.55 8.63
N ALA A 121 -10.25 40.46 9.89
CA ALA A 121 -10.65 41.63 10.67
C ALA A 121 -9.48 42.60 10.93
N THR A 122 -8.23 42.12 11.04
CA THR A 122 -7.06 43.02 11.17
C THR A 122 -6.75 43.78 9.88
N LEU A 123 -7.11 43.21 8.72
CA LEU A 123 -6.72 43.71 7.40
C LEU A 123 -7.75 44.68 6.77
N GLN A 124 -8.79 45.10 7.50
CA GLN A 124 -9.89 45.95 7.00
C GLN A 124 -9.47 47.27 6.33
N SER A 125 -8.27 47.76 6.66
CA SER A 125 -7.70 48.97 6.05
C SER A 125 -7.11 48.73 4.65
N VAL A 126 -7.03 47.48 4.19
CA VAL A 126 -6.49 47.09 2.88
C VAL A 126 -7.64 46.93 1.88
N ARG A 127 -7.73 47.82 0.87
CA ARG A 127 -8.89 47.84 -0.06
C ARG A 127 -8.98 46.66 -1.02
N GLY A 128 -7.87 46.00 -1.34
CA GLY A 128 -7.81 44.93 -2.35
C GLY A 128 -8.10 43.53 -1.82
N ILE A 129 -8.54 43.40 -0.56
CA ILE A 129 -9.02 42.15 0.02
C ILE A 129 -10.53 42.23 0.26
N VAL A 130 -11.17 41.08 0.49
CA VAL A 130 -12.58 41.05 0.89
C VAL A 130 -12.79 41.74 2.25
N THR A 131 -13.81 42.59 2.34
CA THR A 131 -14.18 43.27 3.59
C THR A 131 -14.98 42.30 4.47
N VAL A 132 -14.57 42.07 5.72
CA VAL A 132 -15.39 41.33 6.70
C VAL A 132 -16.33 42.30 7.42
N HIS A 133 -17.62 41.98 7.46
CA HIS A 133 -18.66 42.80 8.08
C HIS A 133 -19.07 42.32 9.47
N ASP A 134 -19.04 41.00 9.71
CA ASP A 134 -19.44 40.41 10.98
C ASP A 134 -18.85 38.99 11.15
N PHE A 135 -18.81 38.50 12.38
CA PHE A 135 -18.45 37.13 12.73
C PHE A 135 -19.22 36.70 13.96
N PHE A 136 -19.87 35.54 13.90
CA PHE A 136 -20.65 35.01 15.02
C PHE A 136 -20.71 33.48 15.00
N GLU A 137 -21.01 32.91 16.16
CA GLU A 137 -21.28 31.48 16.33
C GLU A 137 -22.78 31.29 16.56
N ASP A 138 -23.38 30.38 15.79
CA ASP A 138 -24.80 30.03 15.87
C ASP A 138 -24.97 28.60 15.32
N ASN A 139 -26.11 27.95 15.55
CA ASN A 139 -26.40 26.62 15.01
C ASN A 139 -25.30 25.55 15.27
N GLY A 140 -24.58 25.66 16.40
CA GLY A 140 -23.47 24.76 16.73
C GLY A 140 -22.24 24.88 15.81
N THR A 141 -22.10 25.96 15.03
CA THR A 141 -20.95 26.25 14.16
C THR A 141 -20.59 27.74 14.14
N ALA A 142 -19.66 28.15 13.27
CA ALA A 142 -19.25 29.54 13.09
C ALA A 142 -19.55 30.07 11.68
N TYR A 143 -19.90 31.36 11.62
CA TYR A 143 -20.22 32.09 10.41
C TYR A 143 -19.35 33.34 10.28
N LEU A 144 -18.81 33.56 9.08
CA LEU A 144 -18.05 34.73 8.68
C LEU A 144 -18.84 35.50 7.61
N VAL A 145 -19.27 36.72 7.94
CA VAL A 145 -20.00 37.59 7.01
C VAL A 145 -19.02 38.54 6.35
N MET A 146 -19.00 38.54 5.03
CA MET A 146 -18.08 39.33 4.23
C MET A 146 -18.76 39.98 3.03
N GLU A 147 -18.06 40.89 2.38
CA GLU A 147 -18.49 41.53 1.15
C GLU A 147 -18.74 40.48 0.05
N LEU A 148 -19.90 40.59 -0.62
CA LEU A 148 -20.19 39.76 -1.79
C LEU A 148 -19.38 40.26 -3.00
N VAL A 149 -18.24 39.63 -3.27
CA VAL A 149 -17.39 39.98 -4.42
C VAL A 149 -17.98 39.41 -5.71
N ARG A 150 -18.38 40.29 -6.62
CA ARG A 150 -18.93 39.94 -7.93
C ARG A 150 -17.82 39.92 -8.97
N GLY A 151 -17.57 38.74 -9.54
CA GLY A 151 -16.55 38.58 -10.58
C GLY A 151 -16.25 37.13 -10.90
N THR A 152 -15.25 36.91 -11.73
CA THR A 152 -14.82 35.58 -12.18
C THR A 152 -13.43 35.26 -11.60
N PRO A 153 -13.20 34.08 -11.00
CA PRO A 153 -11.86 33.68 -10.58
C PRO A 153 -10.85 33.76 -11.73
N LEU A 154 -9.65 34.25 -11.47
CA LEU A 154 -8.63 34.55 -12.48
C LEU A 154 -8.33 33.36 -13.39
N GLY A 155 -8.32 32.14 -12.85
CA GLY A 155 -8.11 30.91 -13.62
C GLY A 155 -9.24 30.62 -14.62
N GLU A 156 -10.49 30.91 -14.26
CA GLU A 156 -11.64 30.79 -15.18
C GLU A 156 -11.67 31.95 -16.17
N TYR A 157 -11.40 33.17 -15.72
CA TYR A 157 -11.29 34.35 -16.57
C TYR A 157 -10.25 34.17 -17.67
N ALA A 158 -9.09 33.59 -17.34
CA ALA A 158 -8.02 33.30 -18.30
C ALA A 158 -8.36 32.17 -19.29
N ARG A 159 -9.23 31.23 -18.91
CA ARG A 159 -9.73 30.17 -19.81
C ARG A 159 -10.72 30.71 -20.84
N LEU A 160 -11.64 31.56 -20.39
CA LEU A 160 -12.64 32.19 -21.26
C LEU A 160 -12.02 33.27 -22.16
N THR A 161 -11.01 33.99 -21.67
CA THR A 161 -10.30 35.03 -22.40
C THR A 161 -8.78 34.85 -22.25
N PRO A 162 -8.11 34.17 -23.20
CA PRO A 162 -6.66 33.94 -23.13
C PRO A 162 -5.86 35.24 -22.90
N LEU A 163 -5.18 35.30 -21.76
CA LEU A 163 -4.52 36.52 -21.30
C LEU A 163 -3.10 36.65 -21.86
N LYS A 164 -2.87 37.72 -22.64
CA LYS A 164 -1.50 38.14 -23.00
C LYS A 164 -0.78 38.71 -21.76
N PRO A 165 0.56 38.59 -21.65
CA PRO A 165 1.32 39.08 -20.50
C PRO A 165 1.04 40.53 -20.10
N ALA A 166 0.89 41.44 -21.08
CA ALA A 166 0.59 42.84 -20.80
C ALA A 166 -0.76 43.03 -20.08
N ARG A 167 -1.78 42.25 -20.44
CA ARG A 167 -3.10 42.31 -19.80
C ARG A 167 -3.05 41.69 -18.40
N LEU A 168 -2.41 40.52 -18.24
CA LEU A 168 -2.24 39.87 -16.94
C LEU A 168 -1.52 40.78 -15.94
N PHE A 169 -0.40 41.38 -16.32
CA PHE A 169 0.34 42.29 -15.42
C PHE A 169 -0.41 43.59 -15.14
N SER A 170 -1.34 44.02 -16.01
CA SER A 170 -2.24 45.14 -15.68
C SER A 170 -3.22 44.75 -14.57
N LEU A 171 -3.81 43.54 -14.65
CA LEU A 171 -4.74 43.01 -13.66
C LEU A 171 -4.06 42.75 -12.30
N LEU A 172 -2.80 42.30 -12.31
CA LEU A 172 -2.06 41.96 -11.09
C LEU A 172 -1.39 43.15 -10.39
N ARG A 173 -1.46 44.37 -10.95
CA ARG A 173 -0.84 45.55 -10.34
C ARG A 173 -1.38 45.81 -8.93
N GLU A 174 -2.70 45.85 -8.79
CA GLU A 174 -3.39 46.09 -7.52
C GLU A 174 -3.25 44.91 -6.54
N PRO A 175 -3.38 43.64 -6.95
CA PRO A 175 -3.05 42.49 -6.09
C PRO A 175 -1.63 42.50 -5.51
N ILE A 176 -0.61 42.88 -6.31
CA ILE A 176 0.78 42.98 -5.81
C ILE A 176 0.90 44.06 -4.73
N GLU A 177 0.25 45.20 -4.92
CA GLU A 177 0.25 46.31 -3.95
C GLU A 177 -0.55 45.97 -2.69
N THR A 178 -1.64 45.22 -2.86
CA THR A 178 -2.47 44.66 -1.79
C THR A 178 -1.67 43.69 -0.94
N LEU A 179 -0.98 42.72 -1.55
CA LEU A 179 -0.13 41.77 -0.84
C LEU A 179 1.03 42.48 -0.10
N ALA A 180 1.62 43.51 -0.70
CA ALA A 180 2.62 44.33 0.00
C ALA A 180 2.03 45.04 1.23
N ALA A 181 0.78 45.50 1.18
CA ALA A 181 0.09 46.10 2.31
C ALA A 181 -0.25 45.08 3.40
N VAL A 182 -0.69 43.87 3.03
CA VAL A 182 -0.93 42.75 3.95
C VAL A 182 0.37 42.37 4.69
N HIS A 183 1.49 42.27 3.97
CA HIS A 183 2.79 41.97 4.56
C HIS A 183 3.27 43.04 5.55
N ARG A 184 2.98 44.32 5.29
CA ARG A 184 3.30 45.43 6.23
C ARG A 184 2.52 45.34 7.54
N GLN A 185 1.36 44.68 7.54
CA GLN A 185 0.59 44.38 8.75
C GLN A 185 1.05 43.08 9.44
N GLY A 186 2.12 42.45 8.94
CA GLY A 186 2.69 41.26 9.54
C GLY A 186 1.94 39.97 9.22
N VAL A 187 1.10 39.96 8.19
CA VAL A 187 0.33 38.78 7.75
C VAL A 187 0.91 38.22 6.46
N LEU A 188 0.94 36.89 6.33
CA LEU A 188 1.23 36.14 5.09
C LEU A 188 -0.04 35.44 4.60
N HIS A 189 -0.25 35.37 3.28
CA HIS A 189 -1.42 34.71 2.68
C HIS A 189 -1.22 33.20 2.49
N ARG A 190 -0.06 32.77 1.99
CA ARG A 190 0.40 31.39 1.79
C ARG A 190 -0.36 30.49 0.80
N ASP A 191 -1.55 30.88 0.36
CA ASP A 191 -2.29 30.16 -0.70
C ASP A 191 -2.74 31.09 -1.84
N ILE A 192 -1.78 31.76 -2.50
CA ILE A 192 -2.10 32.59 -3.68
C ILE A 192 -2.15 31.69 -4.92
N SER A 193 -3.35 31.51 -5.45
CA SER A 193 -3.65 30.66 -6.60
C SER A 193 -4.64 31.34 -7.55
N PRO A 194 -4.81 30.86 -8.81
CA PRO A 194 -5.77 31.45 -9.75
C PRO A 194 -7.23 31.43 -9.29
N SER A 195 -7.61 30.55 -8.35
CA SER A 195 -8.97 30.51 -7.78
C SER A 195 -9.20 31.58 -6.70
N ASN A 196 -8.12 32.03 -6.05
CA ASN A 196 -8.20 32.93 -4.90
C ASN A 196 -8.06 34.42 -5.30
N LEU A 197 -8.07 34.72 -6.60
CA LEU A 197 -8.06 36.06 -7.18
C LEU A 197 -9.31 36.24 -8.03
N ILE A 198 -10.23 37.12 -7.63
CA ILE A 198 -11.47 37.38 -8.37
C ILE A 198 -11.29 38.63 -9.24
N VAL A 199 -11.45 38.48 -10.56
CA VAL A 199 -11.51 39.59 -11.51
C VAL A 199 -12.93 40.14 -11.50
N GLN A 200 -13.11 41.36 -11.00
CA GLN A 200 -14.40 42.03 -10.90
C GLN A 200 -14.85 42.59 -12.26
N GLU A 201 -16.13 42.93 -12.37
CA GLU A 201 -16.74 43.46 -13.60
C GLU A 201 -16.12 44.78 -14.08
N ASP A 202 -15.61 45.59 -13.15
CA ASP A 202 -14.89 46.84 -13.46
C ASP A 202 -13.41 46.62 -13.85
N GLY A 203 -12.94 45.37 -13.81
CA GLY A 203 -11.58 44.97 -14.14
C GLY A 203 -10.57 45.08 -13.01
N SER A 204 -11.00 45.45 -11.79
CA SER A 204 -10.19 45.34 -10.58
C SER A 204 -10.06 43.87 -10.14
N VAL A 205 -9.08 43.56 -9.27
CA VAL A 205 -8.85 42.19 -8.80
C VAL A 205 -8.78 42.17 -7.28
N LYS A 206 -9.66 41.38 -6.65
CA LYS A 206 -9.66 41.17 -5.20
C LYS A 206 -9.08 39.82 -4.81
N LEU A 207 -8.31 39.84 -3.73
CA LEU A 207 -7.79 38.64 -3.08
C LEU A 207 -8.84 38.10 -2.09
N ILE A 208 -9.13 36.81 -2.20
CA ILE A 208 -10.08 36.09 -1.37
C ILE A 208 -9.41 34.88 -0.71
N ASP A 209 -10.07 34.31 0.29
CA ASP A 209 -9.70 33.07 0.99
C ASP A 209 -8.36 33.11 1.76
N PHE A 210 -8.45 33.42 3.05
CA PHE A 210 -7.30 33.54 3.95
C PHE A 210 -7.18 32.31 4.87
N GLY A 211 -7.80 31.17 4.51
CA GLY A 211 -7.79 29.95 5.32
C GLY A 211 -6.39 29.40 5.61
N ALA A 212 -5.42 29.71 4.76
CA ALA A 212 -4.01 29.38 4.94
C ALA A 212 -3.18 30.53 5.54
N ALA A 213 -3.76 31.68 5.90
CA ALA A 213 -3.00 32.85 6.34
C ALA A 213 -2.32 32.65 7.69
N ALA A 214 -1.26 33.42 7.92
CA ALA A 214 -0.40 33.35 9.09
C ALA A 214 0.02 34.73 9.57
N THR A 215 0.20 34.91 10.87
CA THR A 215 0.86 36.11 11.41
C THR A 215 2.34 35.82 11.63
N LEU A 216 3.22 36.69 11.13
CA LEU A 216 4.68 36.54 11.26
C LEU A 216 5.13 36.40 12.73
N ALA A 217 4.40 37.00 13.67
CA ALA A 217 4.65 36.87 15.11
C ALA A 217 4.37 35.46 15.64
N ALA A 218 3.23 34.84 15.29
CA ALA A 218 2.90 33.49 15.74
C ALA A 218 3.76 32.40 15.07
N GLN A 219 4.28 32.68 13.86
CA GLN A 219 5.25 31.82 13.19
C GLN A 219 6.62 31.83 13.91
N ALA A 220 7.09 33.00 14.37
CA ALA A 220 8.35 33.12 15.12
C ALA A 220 8.31 32.38 16.47
N GLU A 221 7.11 32.20 17.05
CA GLU A 221 6.88 31.43 18.27
C GLU A 221 6.65 29.93 18.02
N GLY A 222 6.71 29.48 16.75
CA GLY A 222 6.50 28.10 16.37
C GLY A 222 5.08 27.57 16.62
N ARG A 223 4.07 28.45 16.70
CA ARG A 223 2.68 28.10 17.05
C ARG A 223 1.79 27.80 15.84
N GLU A 224 2.34 27.83 14.62
CA GLU A 224 1.58 27.66 13.36
C GLU A 224 2.13 26.49 12.53
N ARG A 225 1.67 25.25 12.80
CA ARG A 225 2.32 24.03 12.25
C ARG A 225 1.46 23.18 11.31
N THR A 226 0.19 23.48 11.11
CA THR A 226 -0.70 22.66 10.26
C THR A 226 -1.56 23.52 9.34
N VAL A 227 -1.21 23.51 8.05
CA VAL A 227 -1.89 24.25 6.97
C VAL A 227 -2.07 23.31 5.79
N VAL A 228 -3.21 23.37 5.13
CA VAL A 228 -3.42 22.64 3.88
C VAL A 228 -2.61 23.32 2.79
N ILE A 229 -1.68 22.60 2.19
CA ILE A 229 -0.75 23.15 1.20
C ILE A 229 -1.28 22.85 -0.19
N ASN A 230 -1.44 23.90 -1.00
CA ASN A 230 -1.76 23.76 -2.41
C ASN A 230 -0.49 23.42 -3.21
N GLU A 231 -0.25 22.13 -3.41
CA GLU A 231 1.04 21.63 -3.90
C GLU A 231 1.48 22.24 -5.24
N ALA A 232 0.52 22.61 -6.10
CA ALA A 232 0.81 23.20 -7.41
C ALA A 232 1.40 24.62 -7.35
N TYR A 233 1.20 25.35 -6.25
CA TYR A 233 1.59 26.76 -6.12
C TYR A 233 2.49 27.04 -4.92
N ALA A 234 2.67 26.07 -4.02
CA ALA A 234 3.40 26.23 -2.77
C ALA A 234 4.91 26.42 -2.94
N ALA A 235 5.50 27.27 -2.10
CA ALA A 235 6.94 27.46 -2.01
C ALA A 235 7.62 26.28 -1.27
N PRO A 236 8.90 25.97 -1.55
CA PRO A 236 9.63 24.88 -0.88
C PRO A 236 9.56 24.92 0.64
N GLU A 237 9.69 26.11 1.23
CA GLU A 237 9.70 26.29 2.68
C GLU A 237 8.33 26.06 3.34
N GLN A 238 7.24 25.98 2.57
CA GLN A 238 5.91 25.64 3.11
C GLN A 238 5.76 24.14 3.40
N TYR A 239 6.58 23.30 2.77
CA TYR A 239 6.61 21.85 3.00
C TYR A 239 7.46 21.43 4.20
N SER A 240 8.27 22.34 4.74
CA SER A 240 9.14 22.05 5.89
C SER A 240 8.47 22.50 7.19
N THR A 241 8.58 21.67 8.24
CA THR A 241 8.09 21.97 9.59
C THR A 241 8.83 23.12 10.27
N ASP A 242 10.08 23.40 9.86
CA ASP A 242 10.98 24.37 10.51
C ASP A 242 11.54 25.42 9.52
N GLY A 243 11.02 25.44 8.29
CA GLY A 243 11.47 26.37 7.24
C GLY A 243 11.07 27.83 7.55
N PRO A 244 12.00 28.80 7.48
CA PRO A 244 11.64 30.21 7.67
C PRO A 244 10.78 30.71 6.50
N GLN A 245 9.50 30.96 6.77
CA GLN A 245 8.56 31.61 5.85
C GLN A 245 8.54 33.13 6.10
N GLY A 246 8.25 33.89 5.06
CA GLY A 246 8.19 35.35 5.08
C GLY A 246 7.56 35.90 3.80
N PRO A 247 7.61 37.21 3.55
CA PRO A 247 7.03 37.82 2.34
C PRO A 247 7.49 37.17 1.03
N TRP A 248 8.70 36.58 0.99
CA TRP A 248 9.24 35.82 -0.13
C TRP A 248 8.47 34.52 -0.44
N THR A 249 7.72 33.99 0.51
CA THR A 249 6.85 32.80 0.36
C THR A 249 5.66 33.14 -0.54
N ASP A 250 4.92 34.21 -0.22
CA ASP A 250 3.82 34.71 -1.07
C ASP A 250 4.31 35.18 -2.45
N VAL A 251 5.54 35.71 -2.54
CA VAL A 251 6.15 36.07 -3.84
C VAL A 251 6.32 34.84 -4.73
N TYR A 252 6.63 33.67 -4.14
CA TYR A 252 6.69 32.43 -4.88
C TYR A 252 5.29 32.00 -5.34
N ASN A 253 4.29 32.00 -4.45
CA ASN A 253 2.91 31.59 -4.78
C ASN A 253 2.33 32.46 -5.91
N LEU A 254 2.55 33.78 -5.85
CA LEU A 254 2.11 34.70 -6.90
C LEU A 254 2.86 34.47 -8.22
N CYS A 255 4.17 34.22 -8.18
CA CYS A 255 4.93 33.88 -9.38
C CYS A 255 4.49 32.54 -9.99
N ALA A 256 4.13 31.55 -9.17
CA ALA A 256 3.59 30.28 -9.63
C ALA A 256 2.21 30.48 -10.30
N THR A 257 1.36 31.32 -9.71
CA THR A 257 0.07 31.75 -10.29
C THR A 257 0.27 32.45 -11.64
N ILE A 258 1.21 33.40 -11.73
CA ILE A 258 1.57 34.09 -12.99
C ILE A 258 2.04 33.08 -14.04
N TYR A 259 2.91 32.15 -13.65
CA TYR A 259 3.39 31.10 -14.55
C TYR A 259 2.21 30.30 -15.10
N ALA A 260 1.35 29.76 -14.21
CA ALA A 260 0.20 28.95 -14.55
C ALA A 260 -0.77 29.63 -15.54
N VAL A 261 -1.13 30.88 -15.26
CA VAL A 261 -2.06 31.64 -16.12
C VAL A 261 -1.47 31.92 -17.50
N LEU A 262 -0.15 32.11 -17.59
CA LEU A 262 0.52 32.39 -18.87
C LEU A 262 0.79 31.14 -19.71
N THR A 263 1.14 30.03 -19.08
CA THR A 263 1.51 28.78 -19.77
C THR A 263 0.33 27.82 -19.95
N GLY A 264 -0.76 28.02 -19.21
CA GLY A 264 -1.91 27.12 -19.14
C GLY A 264 -1.74 25.95 -18.15
N GLU A 265 -0.55 25.80 -17.55
CA GLU A 265 -0.19 24.73 -16.62
C GLU A 265 0.65 25.30 -15.47
N PRO A 266 0.42 24.88 -14.20
CA PRO A 266 1.24 25.32 -13.07
C PRO A 266 2.72 24.99 -13.27
N PRO A 267 3.64 25.70 -12.58
CA PRO A 267 5.05 25.34 -12.62
C PRO A 267 5.24 23.92 -12.06
N VAL A 268 6.33 23.26 -12.47
CA VAL A 268 6.73 22.00 -11.84
C VAL A 268 6.77 22.20 -10.33
N ASP A 269 6.15 21.28 -9.59
CA ASP A 269 6.07 21.33 -8.12
C ASP A 269 7.45 21.60 -7.49
N ALA A 270 7.46 22.37 -6.41
CA ALA A 270 8.67 22.84 -5.78
C ALA A 270 9.55 21.68 -5.25
N ARG A 271 8.98 20.58 -4.77
CA ARG A 271 9.74 19.40 -4.30
C ARG A 271 10.41 18.68 -5.46
N ARG A 272 9.69 18.52 -6.57
CA ARG A 272 10.25 17.96 -7.82
C ARG A 272 11.39 18.81 -8.37
N ARG A 273 11.26 20.14 -8.28
CA ARG A 273 12.34 21.06 -8.65
C ARG A 273 13.54 21.00 -7.71
N GLN A 274 13.33 20.74 -6.41
CA GLN A 274 14.43 20.47 -5.46
C GLN A 274 15.15 19.16 -5.77
N ALA A 275 14.43 18.16 -6.29
CA ALA A 275 14.97 16.91 -6.81
C ALA A 275 15.68 17.05 -8.17
N GLY A 276 15.85 18.27 -8.68
CA GLY A 276 16.63 18.56 -9.89
C GLY A 276 15.82 18.70 -11.18
N GLU A 277 14.48 18.58 -11.13
CA GLU A 277 13.66 18.77 -12.33
C GLU A 277 13.66 20.26 -12.77
N PRO A 278 14.06 20.55 -14.03
CA PRO A 278 14.17 21.93 -14.48
C PRO A 278 12.79 22.56 -14.68
N LEU A 279 12.66 23.85 -14.32
CA LEU A 279 11.47 24.64 -14.66
C LEU A 279 11.53 25.03 -16.15
N PRO A 280 10.56 24.65 -16.99
CA PRO A 280 10.54 25.06 -18.39
C PRO A 280 10.48 26.58 -18.55
N ASP A 281 11.16 27.12 -19.56
CA ASP A 281 11.03 28.55 -19.87
C ASP A 281 9.64 28.82 -20.48
N PRO A 282 8.88 29.82 -20.01
CA PRO A 282 7.59 30.18 -20.60
C PRO A 282 7.64 30.44 -22.12
N ALA A 283 8.79 30.82 -22.67
CA ALA A 283 8.98 30.98 -24.11
C ALA A 283 8.72 29.69 -24.91
N VAL A 284 8.95 28.51 -24.32
CA VAL A 284 8.71 27.20 -24.94
C VAL A 284 7.21 26.98 -25.21
N ARG A 285 6.32 27.67 -24.48
CA ARG A 285 4.87 27.65 -24.66
C ARG A 285 4.33 28.88 -25.42
N GLY A 286 5.21 29.58 -26.15
CA GLY A 286 4.82 30.74 -26.95
C GLY A 286 4.61 32.04 -26.17
N VAL A 287 4.90 32.08 -24.86
CA VAL A 287 4.74 33.26 -24.02
C VAL A 287 5.91 34.24 -24.23
N ARG A 288 5.61 35.47 -24.68
CA ARG A 288 6.62 36.53 -24.91
C ARG A 288 6.68 37.52 -23.74
N LEU A 289 7.68 37.36 -22.88
CA LEU A 289 8.01 38.30 -21.79
C LEU A 289 9.21 39.18 -22.17
N THR A 290 9.24 40.43 -21.68
CA THR A 290 10.43 41.29 -21.75
C THR A 290 11.58 40.73 -20.89
N GLY A 291 12.82 41.17 -21.13
CA GLY A 291 14.00 40.64 -20.43
C GLY A 291 13.96 40.84 -18.91
N TRP A 292 13.41 41.96 -18.43
CA TRP A 292 13.24 42.20 -17.00
C TRP A 292 12.06 41.44 -16.39
N GLN A 293 10.93 41.31 -17.10
CA GLN A 293 9.79 40.49 -16.64
C GLN A 293 10.18 39.02 -16.49
N ARG A 294 10.91 38.47 -17.46
CA ARG A 294 11.45 37.10 -17.38
C ARG A 294 12.38 36.92 -16.18
N ARG A 295 13.25 37.91 -15.92
CA ARG A 295 14.17 37.89 -14.78
C ARG A 295 13.44 38.01 -13.44
N ALA A 296 12.41 38.85 -13.35
CA ALA A 296 11.57 39.00 -12.17
C ALA A 296 10.85 37.69 -11.82
N LEU A 297 10.22 37.06 -12.81
CA LEU A 297 9.52 35.78 -12.64
C LEU A 297 10.48 34.65 -12.22
N ARG A 298 11.62 34.50 -12.92
CA ARG A 298 12.65 33.50 -12.56
C ARG A 298 13.20 33.71 -11.15
N GLN A 299 13.43 34.96 -10.75
CA GLN A 299 13.96 35.27 -9.43
C GLN A 299 12.93 35.06 -8.30
N GLY A 300 11.64 35.24 -8.58
CA GLY A 300 10.56 34.90 -7.67
C GLY A 300 10.32 33.39 -7.52
N LEU A 301 10.64 32.60 -8.55
CA LEU A 301 10.52 31.12 -8.54
C LEU A 301 11.78 30.39 -8.07
N LEU A 302 12.77 31.08 -7.49
CA LEU A 302 13.97 30.42 -6.94
C LEU A 302 13.62 29.56 -5.72
N LEU A 303 14.19 28.36 -5.64
CA LEU A 303 13.93 27.44 -4.55
C LEU A 303 14.55 27.92 -3.22
N SER A 304 15.72 28.56 -3.28
CA SER A 304 16.39 29.10 -2.09
C SER A 304 15.71 30.40 -1.61
N PRO A 305 15.15 30.43 -0.39
CA PRO A 305 14.49 31.62 0.15
C PRO A 305 15.41 32.83 0.19
N LEU A 306 16.67 32.67 0.61
CA LEU A 306 17.67 33.75 0.73
C LEU A 306 18.06 34.39 -0.62
N LYS A 307 17.93 33.65 -1.73
CA LYS A 307 18.26 34.14 -3.08
C LYS A 307 17.03 34.67 -3.83
N ARG A 308 15.83 34.36 -3.35
CA ARG A 308 14.55 34.80 -3.93
C ARG A 308 14.34 36.30 -3.71
N THR A 309 13.49 36.90 -4.51
CA THR A 309 12.97 38.26 -4.25
C THR A 309 12.34 38.31 -2.85
N GLN A 310 12.77 39.26 -2.01
CA GLN A 310 12.49 39.21 -0.56
C GLN A 310 11.16 39.85 -0.15
N SER A 311 10.53 40.64 -1.02
CA SER A 311 9.26 41.31 -0.73
C SER A 311 8.43 41.57 -1.99
N MET A 312 7.13 41.79 -1.81
CA MET A 312 6.22 42.19 -2.91
C MET A 312 6.61 43.53 -3.53
N ASP A 313 7.13 44.48 -2.74
CA ASP A 313 7.64 45.76 -3.25
C ASP A 313 8.87 45.56 -4.15
N GLU A 314 9.81 44.70 -3.76
CA GLU A 314 10.95 44.35 -4.61
C GLU A 314 10.50 43.63 -5.89
N PHE A 315 9.52 42.73 -5.78
CA PHE A 315 8.96 42.03 -6.94
C PHE A 315 8.28 42.99 -7.92
N ARG A 316 7.47 43.92 -7.42
CA ARG A 316 6.81 44.98 -8.19
C ARG A 316 7.84 45.80 -8.97
N CYS A 317 8.90 46.28 -8.33
CA CYS A 317 9.93 47.07 -8.99
C CYS A 317 10.65 46.28 -10.10
N ARG A 318 10.90 44.99 -9.89
CA ARG A 318 11.52 44.12 -10.92
C ARG A 318 10.58 43.84 -12.08
N LEU A 319 9.31 43.54 -11.79
CA LEU A 319 8.31 43.16 -12.79
C LEU A 319 7.97 44.33 -13.72
N PHE A 320 7.81 45.54 -13.16
CA PHE A 320 7.45 46.75 -13.89
C PHE A 320 8.63 47.66 -14.26
N HIS A 321 9.87 47.23 -13.98
CA HIS A 321 11.10 47.99 -14.23
C HIS A 321 11.11 49.39 -13.59
N LEU A 322 10.71 49.46 -12.32
CA LEU A 322 10.69 50.67 -11.51
C LEU A 322 11.96 50.80 -10.65
N PRO A 323 12.32 52.02 -10.18
CA PRO A 323 13.41 52.21 -9.23
C PRO A 323 13.22 51.38 -7.94
N MET A 324 14.32 50.82 -7.41
CA MET A 324 14.28 50.05 -6.15
C MET A 324 14.08 50.97 -4.94
N PRO A 325 13.30 50.58 -3.92
CA PRO A 325 13.17 51.35 -2.68
C PRO A 325 14.51 51.57 -1.97
N GLU A 326 14.73 52.75 -1.37
CA GLU A 326 16.00 53.13 -0.74
C GLU A 326 16.45 52.17 0.38
N GLU A 327 15.51 51.62 1.15
CA GLU A 327 15.76 50.66 2.22
C GLU A 327 16.42 49.37 1.71
N VAL A 328 15.97 48.86 0.56
CA VAL A 328 16.52 47.66 -0.09
C VAL A 328 17.94 47.91 -0.60
N VAL A 329 18.22 49.12 -1.10
CA VAL A 329 19.55 49.54 -1.55
C VAL A 329 20.53 49.66 -0.37
N ARG A 330 20.07 50.14 0.80
CA ARG A 330 20.87 50.30 2.01
C ARG A 330 21.33 48.97 2.59
N HIS A 331 20.43 47.97 2.71
CA HIS A 331 20.77 46.64 3.23
C HIS A 331 21.81 45.92 2.35
N ARG A 332 21.74 46.04 1.02
CA ARG A 332 22.73 45.43 0.11
C ARG A 332 24.13 46.05 0.19
N ARG A 333 24.25 47.32 0.60
CA ARG A 333 25.56 48.00 0.77
C ARG A 333 26.25 47.60 2.08
N ALA A 334 25.51 47.31 3.14
CA ALA A 334 26.05 46.88 4.43
C ALA A 334 26.70 45.48 4.34
N ALA A 335 26.03 44.52 3.69
CA ALA A 335 26.53 43.15 3.53
C ALA A 335 27.88 43.07 2.77
N ARG A 336 28.14 43.99 1.83
CA ARG A 336 29.41 44.04 1.07
C ARG A 336 30.60 44.58 1.86
N ARG A 337 30.39 45.37 2.91
CA ARG A 337 31.47 45.98 3.72
C ARG A 337 32.07 45.00 4.73
N ALA A 338 31.27 44.07 5.25
CA ALA A 338 31.72 43.05 6.21
C ALA A 338 32.74 42.07 5.61
N ALA A 339 32.64 41.75 4.31
CA ALA A 339 33.51 40.79 3.64
C ALA A 339 34.96 41.26 3.41
N ILE A 340 35.23 42.58 3.46
CA ILE A 340 36.53 43.17 3.13
C ILE A 340 37.47 43.22 4.36
N LEU A 341 36.91 43.33 5.57
CA LEU A 341 37.67 43.46 6.82
C LEU A 341 38.40 42.16 7.21
N SER A 342 37.90 41.00 6.80
CA SER A 342 38.47 39.70 7.12
C SER A 342 39.80 39.39 6.39
N GLY A 343 40.10 40.09 5.29
CA GLY A 343 41.30 39.83 4.48
C GLY A 343 42.61 40.40 5.04
N VAL A 344 42.55 41.40 5.92
CA VAL A 344 43.74 42.13 6.41
C VAL A 344 44.44 41.40 7.57
N ALA A 345 43.70 40.58 8.32
CA ALA A 345 44.24 39.82 9.44
C ALA A 345 45.23 38.71 9.04
N ALA A 346 45.13 38.21 7.79
CA ALA A 346 45.93 37.09 7.30
C ALA A 346 47.41 37.45 7.05
N ALA A 347 47.73 38.71 6.77
CA ALA A 347 49.09 39.14 6.37
C ALA A 347 50.08 39.24 7.56
N LEU A 348 49.58 39.44 8.78
CA LEU A 348 50.41 39.66 9.99
C LEU A 348 50.97 38.35 10.58
N LEU A 349 50.36 37.20 10.26
CA LEU A 349 50.81 35.88 10.73
C LEU A 349 52.02 35.32 9.96
N MET A 350 52.27 35.78 8.73
CA MET A 350 53.39 35.32 7.89
C MET A 350 54.79 35.71 8.42
N LEU A 351 54.89 36.68 9.33
CA LEU A 351 56.17 37.18 9.84
C LEU A 351 56.72 36.40 11.04
N LEU A 352 55.92 35.53 11.67
CA LEU A 352 56.32 34.73 12.85
C LEU A 352 56.84 33.32 12.50
N SER A 353 56.64 32.85 11.26
CA SER A 353 56.89 31.46 10.83
C SER A 353 58.36 31.14 10.56
N VAL A 354 59.22 32.12 10.31
CA VAL A 354 60.60 31.89 9.82
C VAL A 354 61.50 31.17 10.84
N ASN A 355 61.20 31.24 12.14
CA ASN A 355 61.96 30.49 13.17
C ASN A 355 61.40 29.08 13.47
N PHE A 356 60.29 28.69 12.84
CA PHE A 356 59.57 27.44 13.12
C PHE A 356 59.94 26.28 12.17
N LEU A 357 60.64 26.56 11.07
CA LEU A 357 60.72 25.70 9.88
C LEU A 357 61.75 24.55 9.92
N ALA A 358 62.75 24.55 10.80
CA ALA A 358 63.85 23.56 10.70
C ALA A 358 63.76 22.36 11.68
N GLY A 359 62.99 22.49 12.77
CA GLY A 359 62.85 21.48 13.83
C GLY A 359 64.14 21.07 14.56
N PHE A 360 64.00 20.32 15.66
CA PHE A 360 65.09 19.71 16.42
C PHE A 360 64.96 18.17 16.45
N PRO A 361 66.05 17.39 16.27
CA PRO A 361 66.01 15.93 16.26
C PRO A 361 65.96 15.33 17.68
N LEU A 362 65.30 14.17 17.85
CA LEU A 362 65.20 13.45 19.15
C LEU A 362 65.64 11.97 19.11
N GLY A 363 66.35 11.54 18.07
CA GLY A 363 67.02 10.23 18.02
C GLY A 363 66.19 9.06 17.47
N ASP A 364 64.95 9.31 17.03
CA ASP A 364 64.05 8.35 16.37
C ASP A 364 63.96 8.54 14.85
N GLY A 365 64.87 9.34 14.29
CA GLY A 365 64.84 9.74 12.88
C GLY A 365 63.89 10.90 12.59
N LEU A 366 63.04 11.33 13.54
CA LEU A 366 62.11 12.44 13.37
C LEU A 366 62.68 13.74 13.95
N ARG A 367 62.32 14.86 13.32
CA ARG A 367 62.57 16.24 13.77
C ARG A 367 61.27 16.85 14.23
N TYR A 368 61.33 17.63 15.30
CA TYR A 368 60.15 18.19 15.96
C TYR A 368 60.25 19.71 16.11
N ALA A 369 59.12 20.40 16.05
CA ALA A 369 59.00 21.81 16.43
C ALA A 369 57.89 21.97 17.48
N LEU A 370 58.16 22.80 18.50
CA LEU A 370 57.23 23.04 19.59
C LEU A 370 56.14 24.04 19.17
N ARG A 371 54.89 23.59 19.11
CA ARG A 371 53.69 24.42 18.92
C ARG A 371 52.98 24.67 20.26
N GLY A 372 51.97 25.54 20.24
CA GLY A 372 51.14 25.83 21.42
C GLY A 372 50.27 24.66 21.88
N ASP A 373 50.01 23.69 21.00
CA ASP A 373 49.17 22.51 21.22
C ASP A 373 49.98 21.21 21.43
N GLY A 374 51.30 21.22 21.20
CA GLY A 374 52.14 20.03 21.31
C GLY A 374 53.35 20.08 20.38
N LEU A 375 53.87 18.92 20.01
CA LEU A 375 54.98 18.77 19.06
C LEU A 375 54.45 18.53 17.65
N SER A 376 55.00 19.25 16.68
CA SER A 376 54.82 18.99 15.25
C SER A 376 56.05 18.25 14.73
N VAL A 377 55.87 17.16 13.99
CA VAL A 377 56.95 16.57 13.18
C VAL A 377 57.27 17.56 12.05
N THR A 378 58.53 17.86 11.77
CA THR A 378 58.93 18.82 10.72
C THR A 378 59.99 18.26 9.77
N GLY A 379 60.34 16.98 9.93
CA GLY A 379 61.35 16.33 9.09
C GLY A 379 61.61 14.90 9.52
N TYR A 380 62.04 14.06 8.58
CA TYR A 380 62.41 12.67 8.78
C TYR A 380 63.75 12.43 8.09
N ALA A 381 64.69 11.88 8.85
CA ALA A 381 66.04 11.53 8.40
C ALA A 381 66.37 10.06 8.71
N GLY A 382 65.34 9.24 8.97
CA GLY A 382 65.47 7.80 9.16
C GLY A 382 65.53 7.04 7.84
N ALA A 383 65.75 5.72 7.95
CA ALA A 383 65.81 4.78 6.83
C ALA A 383 64.89 3.57 7.03
N GLN A 384 63.93 3.67 7.95
CA GLN A 384 62.97 2.62 8.27
C GLN A 384 61.88 2.51 7.19
N ALA A 385 61.53 1.27 6.84
CA ALA A 385 60.42 0.96 5.94
C ALA A 385 59.05 1.22 6.57
N GLU A 386 58.88 0.94 7.86
CA GLU A 386 57.67 1.23 8.60
C GLU A 386 57.95 2.29 9.67
N VAL A 387 57.13 3.34 9.69
CA VAL A 387 57.24 4.41 10.69
C VAL A 387 55.93 4.54 11.48
N LEU A 388 56.05 4.29 12.78
CA LEU A 388 55.01 4.64 13.75
C LEU A 388 55.34 6.01 14.36
N VAL A 389 54.52 7.03 14.07
CA VAL A 389 54.67 8.32 14.72
C VAL A 389 54.27 8.18 16.20
N PRO A 390 55.12 8.56 17.16
CA PRO A 390 54.82 8.37 18.57
C PRO A 390 53.71 9.34 19.02
N ALA A 391 52.76 8.87 19.84
CA ALA A 391 51.70 9.72 20.39
C ALA A 391 52.24 10.84 21.30
N THR A 392 53.39 10.60 21.96
CA THR A 392 54.05 11.58 22.84
C THR A 392 55.58 11.51 22.71
N ARG A 393 56.24 12.66 22.90
CA ARG A 393 57.69 12.79 23.06
C ARG A 393 58.02 13.84 24.12
N LEU A 394 58.98 13.54 25.00
CA LEU A 394 59.34 14.41 26.14
C LEU A 394 58.14 14.81 27.02
N GLY A 395 57.11 13.95 27.12
CA GLY A 395 55.88 14.23 27.87
C GLY A 395 54.88 15.15 27.18
N LEU A 396 55.18 15.61 25.95
CA LEU A 396 54.27 16.42 25.13
C LEU A 396 53.59 15.56 24.07
N PRO A 397 52.30 15.81 23.74
CA PRO A 397 51.62 15.11 22.66
C PRO A 397 52.21 15.51 21.31
N VAL A 398 52.35 14.56 20.39
CA VAL A 398 52.62 14.85 18.99
C VAL A 398 51.28 15.10 18.31
N THR A 399 51.04 16.35 17.92
CA THR A 399 49.72 16.81 17.45
C THR A 399 49.65 17.04 15.95
N ARG A 400 50.80 17.03 15.25
CA ARG A 400 50.82 17.36 13.82
C ARG A 400 51.97 16.68 13.09
N VAL A 401 51.71 16.25 11.86
CA VAL A 401 52.75 16.02 10.85
C VAL A 401 52.85 17.31 10.02
N GLY A 402 53.96 18.01 10.16
CA GLY A 402 54.20 19.33 9.59
C GLY A 402 54.56 19.27 8.11
N PRO A 403 54.64 20.44 7.44
CA PRO A 403 54.85 20.49 6.01
C PRO A 403 56.19 19.86 5.59
N GLY A 404 56.17 19.04 4.54
CA GLY A 404 57.37 18.38 4.01
C GLY A 404 58.05 17.39 4.98
N ALA A 405 57.37 16.96 6.05
CA ALA A 405 58.01 16.20 7.13
C ALA A 405 58.65 14.88 6.68
N PHE A 406 58.11 14.21 5.67
CA PHE A 406 58.60 12.94 5.11
C PHE A 406 58.86 13.05 3.60
N GLU A 407 58.89 14.26 3.05
CA GLU A 407 59.02 14.51 1.62
C GLU A 407 60.28 13.83 1.04
N HIS A 408 60.16 13.23 -0.15
CA HIS A 408 61.23 12.51 -0.86
C HIS A 408 61.76 11.26 -0.13
N SER A 409 61.02 10.69 0.82
CA SER A 409 61.47 9.49 1.53
C SER A 409 61.47 8.26 0.61
N ALA A 410 62.65 7.88 0.14
CA ALA A 410 62.86 6.73 -0.74
C ALA A 410 62.81 5.35 -0.03
N THR A 411 62.61 5.33 1.29
CA THR A 411 62.64 4.09 2.09
C THR A 411 61.34 3.78 2.80
N LEU A 412 60.45 4.78 2.98
CA LEU A 412 59.21 4.62 3.73
C LEU A 412 58.19 3.83 2.90
N GLU A 413 57.81 2.65 3.38
CA GLU A 413 56.79 1.77 2.80
C GLU A 413 55.45 1.91 3.51
N SER A 414 55.41 2.12 4.84
CA SER A 414 54.17 2.33 5.57
C SER A 414 54.29 3.32 6.74
N VAL A 415 53.20 4.04 7.04
CA VAL A 415 53.15 5.00 8.15
C VAL A 415 51.86 4.87 8.96
N ARG A 416 51.97 4.93 10.30
CA ARG A 416 50.82 4.98 11.21
C ARG A 416 50.86 6.24 12.08
N LEU A 417 49.78 7.02 12.04
CA LEU A 417 49.62 8.25 12.81
C LEU A 417 48.70 8.00 14.01
N PRO A 418 49.12 8.36 15.25
CA PRO A 418 48.36 8.10 16.46
C PRO A 418 47.21 9.09 16.64
N ALA A 419 46.23 8.75 17.48
CA ALA A 419 45.04 9.59 17.74
C ALA A 419 45.35 10.96 18.39
N THR A 420 46.60 11.22 18.81
CA THR A 420 47.02 12.55 19.26
C THR A 420 47.28 13.52 18.10
N VAL A 421 47.55 13.00 16.89
CA VAL A 421 47.78 13.82 15.69
C VAL A 421 46.44 14.32 15.16
N THR A 422 46.27 15.63 15.09
CA THR A 422 45.04 16.27 14.63
C THR A 422 45.13 16.79 13.19
N ALA A 423 46.32 16.87 12.60
CA ALA A 423 46.49 17.38 11.24
C ALA A 423 47.71 16.79 10.51
N VAL A 424 47.52 16.53 9.20
CA VAL A 424 48.57 16.17 8.24
C VAL A 424 48.74 17.37 7.30
N SER A 425 49.88 18.05 7.40
CA SER A 425 50.08 19.35 6.76
C SER A 425 50.54 19.22 5.30
N ALA A 426 50.56 20.33 4.57
CA ALA A 426 50.85 20.32 3.13
C ALA A 426 52.22 19.68 2.80
N LEU A 427 52.29 18.86 1.74
CA LEU A 427 53.49 18.14 1.32
C LEU A 427 54.06 17.13 2.34
N ALA A 428 53.33 16.80 3.42
CA ALA A 428 53.85 15.98 4.52
C ALA A 428 54.54 14.68 4.06
N PHE A 429 54.02 14.00 3.05
CA PHE A 429 54.54 12.76 2.45
C PHE A 429 54.72 12.89 0.93
N HIS A 430 54.90 14.10 0.40
CA HIS A 430 55.04 14.32 -1.05
C HIS A 430 56.26 13.58 -1.64
N ASP A 431 56.10 13.01 -2.83
CA ASP A 431 57.13 12.27 -3.57
C ASP A 431 57.81 11.17 -2.73
N CYS A 432 57.02 10.36 -2.02
CA CYS A 432 57.49 9.14 -1.34
C CYS A 432 57.34 7.93 -2.28
N PRO A 433 58.36 7.53 -3.07
CA PRO A 433 58.20 6.53 -4.13
C PRO A 433 57.92 5.12 -3.63
N SER A 434 58.19 4.83 -2.35
CA SER A 434 58.02 3.50 -1.76
C SER A 434 56.77 3.36 -0.89
N LEU A 435 56.06 4.45 -0.58
CA LEU A 435 54.96 4.45 0.38
C LEU A 435 53.74 3.74 -0.21
N ARG A 436 53.35 2.62 0.40
CA ARG A 436 52.20 1.78 0.03
C ARG A 436 50.99 2.01 0.89
N ASP A 437 51.18 2.14 2.20
CA ASP A 437 50.08 2.14 3.18
C ASP A 437 50.20 3.29 4.18
N ALA A 438 49.10 4.00 4.44
CA ALA A 438 49.03 4.99 5.52
C ALA A 438 47.79 4.79 6.40
N THR A 439 47.97 4.64 7.71
CA THR A 439 46.87 4.47 8.69
C THR A 439 46.78 5.68 9.61
N LEU A 440 45.62 6.31 9.67
CA LEU A 440 45.35 7.46 10.54
C LEU A 440 44.38 7.05 11.66
N ASP A 441 44.81 7.13 12.93
CA ASP A 441 43.93 6.86 14.07
C ASP A 441 42.96 8.04 14.34
N PRO A 442 41.85 7.85 15.12
CA PRO A 442 40.75 8.82 15.36
C PRO A 442 41.03 10.21 15.98
N GLY A 443 42.19 10.82 15.74
CA GLY A 443 42.52 12.20 16.09
C GLY A 443 42.52 13.17 14.91
N VAL A 444 42.84 12.67 13.72
CA VAL A 444 43.13 13.51 12.55
C VAL A 444 41.85 14.20 12.08
N ARG A 445 41.90 15.52 11.94
CA ARG A 445 40.78 16.39 11.52
C ARG A 445 40.97 16.95 10.11
N GLU A 446 42.21 17.15 9.70
CA GLU A 446 42.56 17.88 8.48
C GLU A 446 43.75 17.23 7.75
N ILE A 447 43.62 17.10 6.42
CA ILE A 447 44.66 16.67 5.49
C ILE A 447 44.82 17.78 4.44
N GLU A 448 45.97 18.45 4.43
CA GLU A 448 46.22 19.66 3.65
C GLU A 448 46.74 19.37 2.22
N GLU A 449 46.97 20.42 1.42
CA GLU A 449 47.34 20.34 0.00
C GLU A 449 48.58 19.47 -0.25
N TYR A 450 48.51 18.56 -1.23
CA TYR A 450 49.62 17.70 -1.64
C TYR A 450 50.22 16.80 -0.54
N ALA A 451 49.50 16.56 0.56
CA ALA A 451 50.00 15.80 1.70
C ALA A 451 50.53 14.40 1.36
N PHE A 452 49.97 13.73 0.35
CA PHE A 452 50.36 12.41 -0.17
C PHE A 452 50.47 12.43 -1.71
N ALA A 453 50.86 13.57 -2.30
CA ALA A 453 50.98 13.71 -3.74
C ALA A 453 52.26 13.05 -4.28
N ASP A 454 52.20 12.58 -5.53
CA ASP A 454 53.30 11.94 -6.26
C ASP A 454 53.91 10.71 -5.53
N CYS A 455 53.08 9.93 -4.85
CA CYS A 455 53.42 8.65 -4.22
C CYS A 455 52.95 7.49 -5.12
N PRO A 456 53.73 7.06 -6.14
CA PRO A 456 53.28 6.11 -7.15
C PRO A 456 53.03 4.69 -6.64
N ALA A 457 53.54 4.34 -5.46
CA ALA A 457 53.34 3.03 -4.84
C ALA A 457 52.16 2.99 -3.86
N LEU A 458 51.44 4.11 -3.66
CA LEU A 458 50.40 4.21 -2.65
C LEU A 458 49.16 3.40 -3.06
N GLU A 459 48.87 2.37 -2.28
CA GLU A 459 47.78 1.41 -2.51
C GLU A 459 46.63 1.62 -1.54
N THR A 460 46.92 1.82 -0.24
CA THR A 460 45.86 1.97 0.77
C THR A 460 46.07 3.16 1.71
N VAL A 461 44.98 3.86 2.02
CA VAL A 461 44.96 4.86 3.10
C VAL A 461 43.71 4.69 3.93
N THR A 462 43.89 4.41 5.23
CA THR A 462 42.80 4.29 6.20
C THR A 462 42.56 5.64 6.88
N LEU A 463 41.35 6.18 6.68
CA LEU A 463 40.91 7.49 7.13
C LEU A 463 39.82 7.35 8.22
N PRO A 464 40.00 7.92 9.42
CA PRO A 464 39.04 7.81 10.51
C PRO A 464 37.87 8.79 10.32
N GLY A 465 36.72 8.51 10.95
CA GLY A 465 35.56 9.42 10.91
C GLY A 465 35.79 10.80 11.53
N SER A 466 36.90 10.99 12.26
CA SER A 466 37.30 12.30 12.79
C SER A 466 37.74 13.30 11.72
N VAL A 467 38.05 12.86 10.49
CA VAL A 467 38.51 13.74 9.40
C VAL A 467 37.34 14.62 8.92
N THR A 468 37.52 15.92 9.03
CA THR A 468 36.53 16.95 8.67
C THR A 468 36.89 17.73 7.41
N ALA A 469 38.14 17.69 6.96
CA ALA A 469 38.62 18.40 5.77
C ALA A 469 39.79 17.67 5.10
N ILE A 470 39.72 17.54 3.77
CA ILE A 470 40.80 17.02 2.91
C ILE A 470 40.92 17.94 1.69
N ALA A 471 42.11 18.46 1.44
CA ALA A 471 42.37 19.32 0.28
C ALA A 471 42.31 18.53 -1.04
N ASP A 472 41.75 19.12 -2.11
CA ASP A 472 41.57 18.49 -3.43
C ASP A 472 42.84 17.90 -4.02
N SER A 473 43.99 18.51 -3.70
CA SER A 473 45.30 18.10 -4.19
C SER A 473 46.01 17.09 -3.28
N ALA A 474 45.38 16.64 -2.18
CA ALA A 474 46.04 15.84 -1.15
C ALA A 474 46.66 14.55 -1.69
N PHE A 475 46.08 13.93 -2.71
CA PHE A 475 46.54 12.67 -3.31
C PHE A 475 46.89 12.78 -4.81
N THR A 476 47.10 13.99 -5.33
CA THR A 476 47.39 14.21 -6.75
C THR A 476 48.62 13.42 -7.20
N GLY A 477 48.51 12.66 -8.30
CA GLY A 477 49.63 11.86 -8.82
C GLY A 477 49.77 10.48 -8.14
N SER A 478 48.98 10.21 -7.11
CA SER A 478 48.93 8.94 -6.38
C SER A 478 47.62 8.18 -6.61
N GLU A 479 46.70 8.70 -7.43
CA GLU A 479 45.32 8.19 -7.52
C GLU A 479 45.16 6.86 -8.29
N GLY A 480 46.14 6.48 -9.13
CA GLY A 480 45.99 5.39 -10.10
C GLY A 480 45.79 3.98 -9.50
N SER A 481 46.29 3.74 -8.29
CA SER A 481 46.22 2.46 -7.56
C SER A 481 45.61 2.59 -6.15
N LEU A 482 45.22 3.80 -5.74
CA LEU A 482 44.85 4.11 -4.37
C LEU A 482 43.41 3.67 -4.06
N THR A 483 43.23 2.99 -2.94
CA THR A 483 41.93 2.72 -2.30
C THR A 483 41.88 3.37 -0.92
N LEU A 484 40.83 4.15 -0.65
CA LEU A 484 40.58 4.75 0.65
C LEU A 484 39.68 3.84 1.50
N HIS A 485 40.04 3.67 2.76
CA HIS A 485 39.26 2.92 3.76
C HIS A 485 38.73 3.88 4.83
N GLY A 486 37.49 3.69 5.28
CA GLY A 486 36.98 4.47 6.41
C GLY A 486 35.47 4.38 6.66
N GLU A 487 34.99 5.17 7.61
CA GLU A 487 33.57 5.24 7.98
C GLU A 487 32.73 5.98 6.91
N ARG A 488 31.48 5.55 6.69
CA ARG A 488 30.53 6.20 5.77
C ARG A 488 30.00 7.53 6.31
N ASP A 489 29.50 8.37 5.41
CA ASP A 489 28.95 9.71 5.68
C ASP A 489 29.96 10.67 6.32
N THR A 490 31.25 10.40 6.11
CA THR A 490 32.35 11.23 6.58
C THR A 490 32.81 12.21 5.50
N ALA A 491 33.53 13.27 5.90
CA ALA A 491 34.15 14.17 4.94
C ALA A 491 35.20 13.44 4.05
N ALA A 492 35.77 12.35 4.56
CA ALA A 492 36.71 11.48 3.85
C ALA A 492 36.03 10.68 2.72
N GLU A 493 34.85 10.09 2.96
CA GLU A 493 34.09 9.40 1.91
C GLU A 493 33.65 10.39 0.81
N ALA A 494 33.14 11.57 1.22
CA ALA A 494 32.75 12.62 0.28
C ALA A 494 33.91 13.09 -0.59
N TYR A 495 35.13 13.14 -0.03
CA TYR A 495 36.35 13.43 -0.76
C TYR A 495 36.68 12.35 -1.80
N GLY A 496 36.73 11.07 -1.39
CA GLY A 496 37.03 9.95 -2.29
C GLY A 496 36.07 9.87 -3.47
N ARG A 497 34.76 10.00 -3.20
CA ARG A 497 33.71 10.03 -4.24
C ARG A 497 33.88 11.18 -5.22
N ARG A 498 34.25 12.37 -4.74
CA ARG A 498 34.39 13.58 -5.56
C ARG A 498 35.54 13.49 -6.57
N LEU A 499 36.62 12.80 -6.21
CA LEU A 499 37.80 12.61 -7.06
C LEU A 499 37.83 11.26 -7.78
N GLY A 500 36.83 10.40 -7.55
CA GLY A 500 36.75 9.08 -8.18
C GLY A 500 37.74 8.05 -7.62
N ILE A 501 38.22 8.25 -6.39
CA ILE A 501 39.11 7.30 -5.71
C ILE A 501 38.24 6.20 -5.07
N PRO A 502 38.51 4.90 -5.32
CA PRO A 502 37.81 3.78 -4.69
C PRO A 502 37.70 3.91 -3.16
N TRP A 503 36.53 3.60 -2.60
CA TRP A 503 36.23 3.69 -1.17
C TRP A 503 35.73 2.35 -0.62
N VAL A 504 36.26 1.91 0.52
CA VAL A 504 35.86 0.70 1.25
C VAL A 504 35.45 1.07 2.69
N CYS A 505 34.34 0.54 3.18
CA CYS A 505 33.81 0.80 4.52
C CYS A 505 34.09 -0.38 5.48
N ASP A 506 34.49 -0.07 6.71
CA ASP A 506 34.92 -1.08 7.70
C ASP A 506 33.82 -1.54 8.70
N ALA A 507 32.61 -0.95 8.70
CA ALA A 507 31.51 -1.34 9.62
C ALA A 507 30.18 -1.66 8.88
N GLU A 508 29.55 -2.80 9.20
CA GLU A 508 28.30 -3.27 8.56
C GLU A 508 27.03 -2.63 9.14
N PHE A 509 27.01 -2.27 10.44
CA PHE A 509 25.83 -1.69 11.12
C PHE A 509 26.22 -0.59 12.13
N ALA A 510 25.41 0.47 12.25
CA ALA A 510 25.49 1.43 13.35
C ALA A 510 24.39 1.16 14.39
N CYS A 511 24.68 1.30 15.68
CA CYS A 511 23.70 1.07 16.75
C CYS A 511 23.86 2.01 17.95
N ILE A 512 22.76 2.17 18.71
CA ILE A 512 22.73 2.87 20.00
C ILE A 512 22.11 2.00 21.10
N SER A 513 22.43 2.26 22.36
CA SER A 513 21.84 1.52 23.49
C SER A 513 20.35 1.88 23.68
N GLN A 514 19.51 0.86 23.83
CA GLN A 514 18.08 1.02 24.13
C GLN A 514 17.63 0.00 25.19
N GLY A 515 17.47 0.47 26.43
CA GLY A 515 17.16 -0.41 27.56
C GLY A 515 18.23 -1.49 27.75
N GLU A 516 17.78 -2.75 27.88
CA GLU A 516 18.64 -3.95 27.97
C GLU A 516 19.29 -4.34 26.62
N GLY A 517 18.83 -3.78 25.49
CA GLY A 517 19.27 -4.16 24.13
C GLY A 517 19.91 -3.01 23.34
N LEU A 518 20.06 -3.24 22.04
CA LEU A 518 20.57 -2.30 21.05
C LEU A 518 19.47 -1.92 20.05
N ALA A 519 19.52 -0.69 19.56
CA ALA A 519 18.74 -0.23 18.43
C ALA A 519 19.67 -0.01 17.23
N ILE A 520 19.39 -0.66 16.09
CA ILE A 520 20.12 -0.38 14.85
C ILE A 520 19.68 1.00 14.35
N THR A 521 20.63 1.86 14.03
CA THR A 521 20.42 3.22 13.52
C THR A 521 20.83 3.39 12.07
N ALA A 522 21.67 2.49 11.54
CA ALA A 522 21.99 2.42 10.11
C ALA A 522 22.45 1.00 9.74
N CYS A 523 22.16 0.58 8.51
CA CYS A 523 22.69 -0.64 7.88
C CYS A 523 23.54 -0.22 6.68
N TYR A 524 24.76 -0.71 6.61
CA TYR A 524 25.72 -0.42 5.53
C TYR A 524 26.00 -1.63 4.65
N ASP A 525 25.24 -2.72 4.85
CA ASP A 525 25.11 -3.81 3.90
C ASP A 525 24.18 -3.38 2.75
N PHE A 526 24.73 -3.35 1.53
CA PHE A 526 24.02 -3.00 0.29
C PHE A 526 23.65 -4.22 -0.55
N ALA A 527 23.71 -5.42 0.04
CA ALA A 527 23.20 -6.62 -0.59
C ALA A 527 21.72 -6.48 -0.95
N THR A 528 21.29 -7.25 -1.95
CA THR A 528 19.88 -7.43 -2.29
C THR A 528 19.16 -8.31 -1.27
N ASP A 529 19.90 -9.12 -0.49
CA ASP A 529 19.42 -9.95 0.60
C ASP A 529 20.14 -9.57 1.89
N VAL A 530 19.41 -8.97 2.83
CA VAL A 530 19.99 -8.44 4.08
C VAL A 530 19.42 -9.16 5.28
N VAL A 531 20.30 -9.68 6.14
CA VAL A 531 19.92 -10.29 7.42
C VAL A 531 20.37 -9.38 8.55
N LEU A 532 19.42 -8.76 9.25
CA LEU A 532 19.74 -7.98 10.45
C LEU A 532 20.07 -8.93 11.60
N PRO A 533 21.16 -8.69 12.35
CA PRO A 533 21.60 -9.61 13.40
C PRO A 533 20.67 -9.57 14.62
N ASP A 534 20.41 -10.74 15.22
CA ASP A 534 19.70 -10.84 16.50
C ASP A 534 20.44 -10.21 17.67
N SER A 535 21.78 -10.14 17.57
CA SER A 535 22.64 -9.52 18.57
C SER A 535 23.90 -8.90 17.95
N LEU A 536 24.36 -7.79 18.51
CA LEU A 536 25.64 -7.14 18.20
C LEU A 536 26.44 -7.05 19.50
N ASP A 537 27.71 -7.47 19.46
CA ASP A 537 28.61 -7.51 20.63
C ASP A 537 28.00 -8.21 21.87
N GLY A 538 27.24 -9.29 21.63
CA GLY A 538 26.58 -10.06 22.68
C GLY A 538 25.34 -9.41 23.31
N ARG A 539 24.86 -8.28 22.76
CA ARG A 539 23.63 -7.60 23.21
C ARG A 539 22.51 -7.76 22.17
N PRO A 540 21.26 -8.05 22.58
CA PRO A 540 20.17 -8.29 21.65
C PRO A 540 19.74 -7.01 20.91
N VAL A 541 19.40 -7.14 19.63
CA VAL A 541 18.79 -6.05 18.84
C VAL A 541 17.29 -6.04 19.09
N VAL A 542 16.78 -4.96 19.68
CA VAL A 542 15.40 -4.85 20.16
C VAL A 542 14.56 -3.79 19.43
N ALA A 543 15.22 -2.97 18.62
CA ALA A 543 14.59 -1.85 17.94
C ALA A 543 15.31 -1.47 16.66
N LEU A 544 14.55 -0.84 15.77
CA LEU A 544 15.04 -0.13 14.59
C LEU A 544 14.76 1.36 14.81
N ARG A 545 15.78 2.23 14.73
CA ARG A 545 15.65 3.69 14.86
C ARG A 545 16.29 4.41 13.67
N GLY A 546 15.48 4.74 12.68
CA GLY A 546 15.89 5.54 11.54
C GLY A 546 15.58 7.01 11.78
N ASP A 547 16.26 7.91 11.08
CA ASP A 547 15.85 9.31 11.01
C ASP A 547 14.55 9.41 10.20
N VAL A 548 13.41 9.35 10.89
CA VAL A 548 12.05 9.40 10.31
C VAL A 548 11.69 10.80 9.79
N SER A 549 12.64 11.74 9.72
CA SER A 549 12.43 13.13 9.29
C SER A 549 12.18 13.32 7.79
N GLY A 550 12.00 12.23 7.02
CA GLY A 550 11.76 12.30 5.57
C GLY A 550 13.00 12.73 4.76
N ALA A 551 14.17 12.84 5.40
CA ALA A 551 15.45 13.17 4.78
C ALA A 551 16.19 11.93 4.28
N GLY A 552 15.57 11.15 3.39
CA GLY A 552 16.25 10.38 2.33
C GLY A 552 17.29 9.30 2.67
N VAL A 553 17.59 9.00 3.94
CA VAL A 553 18.47 7.86 4.26
C VAL A 553 17.63 6.60 4.30
N LYS A 554 17.60 5.90 3.17
CA LYS A 554 17.07 4.55 3.04
C LYS A 554 17.96 3.60 3.86
N TRP A 555 17.35 2.83 4.76
CA TRP A 555 18.01 1.83 5.64
C TRP A 555 18.88 0.84 4.87
N PHE A 556 18.36 0.42 3.72
CA PHE A 556 18.94 -0.56 2.82
C PHE A 556 19.13 0.03 1.42
N SER A 557 19.90 -0.68 0.60
CA SER A 557 20.02 -0.43 -0.84
C SER A 557 18.64 -0.28 -1.52
N PRO A 558 18.46 0.65 -2.48
CA PRO A 558 17.24 0.69 -3.30
C PRO A 558 16.93 -0.61 -4.04
N ALA A 559 17.92 -1.48 -4.23
CA ALA A 559 17.82 -2.80 -4.85
C ALA A 559 17.54 -3.92 -3.83
N LEU A 560 17.14 -3.61 -2.60
CA LEU A 560 16.77 -4.62 -1.60
C LEU A 560 15.62 -5.49 -2.12
N GLU A 561 15.86 -6.79 -2.21
CA GLU A 561 14.90 -7.82 -2.63
C GLU A 561 14.36 -8.61 -1.43
N ARG A 562 15.19 -8.86 -0.41
CA ARG A 562 14.85 -9.63 0.79
C ARG A 562 15.42 -9.01 2.06
N VAL A 563 14.64 -9.02 3.14
CA VAL A 563 15.15 -8.65 4.46
C VAL A 563 14.66 -9.59 5.56
N THR A 564 15.58 -10.00 6.44
CA THR A 564 15.27 -10.73 7.68
C THR A 564 15.42 -9.80 8.87
N LEU A 565 14.34 -9.58 9.62
CA LEU A 565 14.31 -8.73 10.81
C LEU A 565 14.73 -9.52 12.07
N PRO A 566 15.32 -8.86 13.09
CA PRO A 566 15.77 -9.54 14.31
C PRO A 566 14.62 -10.13 15.13
N GLU A 567 14.82 -11.28 15.76
CA GLU A 567 13.84 -11.93 16.66
C GLU A 567 13.48 -11.07 17.88
N GLY A 568 14.39 -10.20 18.31
CA GLY A 568 14.18 -9.28 19.44
C GLY A 568 13.33 -8.05 19.11
N LEU A 569 13.02 -7.80 17.84
CA LEU A 569 12.34 -6.58 17.40
C LEU A 569 10.86 -6.57 17.85
N THR A 570 10.47 -5.51 18.56
CA THR A 570 9.11 -5.39 19.15
C THR A 570 8.13 -4.59 18.31
N ALA A 571 8.63 -3.69 17.45
CA ALA A 571 7.82 -2.91 16.53
C ALA A 571 8.60 -2.57 15.25
N LEU A 572 7.92 -2.58 14.11
CA LEU A 572 8.45 -2.06 12.86
C LEU A 572 8.09 -0.57 12.77
N PRO A 573 9.07 0.35 12.72
CA PRO A 573 8.80 1.79 12.76
C PRO A 573 7.97 2.30 11.57
N GLU A 574 7.41 3.50 11.74
CA GLU A 574 6.78 4.24 10.64
C GLU A 574 7.73 4.34 9.45
N GLY A 575 7.23 3.95 8.28
CA GLY A 575 7.93 4.05 7.00
C GLY A 575 9.21 3.23 6.87
N ALA A 576 9.48 2.26 7.75
CA ALA A 576 10.75 1.53 7.81
C ALA A 576 11.21 0.93 6.46
N LEU A 577 10.27 0.40 5.68
CA LEU A 577 10.48 -0.26 4.39
C LEU A 577 9.62 0.37 3.28
N THR A 578 9.21 1.64 3.41
CA THR A 578 8.41 2.30 2.37
C THR A 578 9.17 2.45 1.04
N GLY A 579 8.52 2.09 -0.06
CA GLY A 579 8.98 2.39 -1.42
C GLY A 579 10.22 1.62 -1.86
N TYR A 580 10.51 0.48 -1.23
CA TYR A 580 11.46 -0.51 -1.75
C TYR A 580 10.76 -1.36 -2.81
N LYS A 581 10.85 -0.90 -4.07
CA LYS A 581 10.11 -1.48 -5.20
C LYS A 581 10.58 -2.88 -5.61
N GLU A 582 11.78 -3.29 -5.22
CA GLU A 582 12.29 -4.63 -5.50
C GLU A 582 12.05 -5.60 -4.32
N LEU A 583 11.64 -5.08 -3.15
CA LEU A 583 11.49 -5.88 -1.93
C LEU A 583 10.29 -6.82 -2.08
N SER A 584 10.57 -8.12 -2.16
CA SER A 584 9.59 -9.17 -2.40
C SER A 584 9.45 -10.18 -1.25
N ASP A 585 10.46 -10.27 -0.37
CA ASP A 585 10.45 -11.15 0.82
C ASP A 585 10.82 -10.37 2.09
N VAL A 586 9.99 -10.47 3.14
CA VAL A 586 10.24 -9.86 4.45
C VAL A 586 9.98 -10.90 5.53
N ARG A 587 11.02 -11.29 6.26
CA ARG A 587 10.90 -12.20 7.40
C ARG A 587 10.77 -11.40 8.69
N ILE A 588 9.63 -11.52 9.35
CA ILE A 588 9.30 -10.83 10.59
C ILE A 588 9.62 -11.73 11.78
N GLY A 589 10.35 -11.21 12.77
CA GLY A 589 10.67 -11.91 14.01
C GLY A 589 9.43 -12.14 14.89
N SER A 590 9.48 -13.21 15.70
CA SER A 590 8.35 -13.70 16.49
C SER A 590 7.82 -12.74 17.57
N ARG A 591 8.63 -11.76 18.01
CA ARG A 591 8.29 -10.79 19.07
C ARG A 591 7.66 -9.50 18.57
N LEU A 592 7.44 -9.35 17.26
CA LEU A 592 6.86 -8.13 16.71
C LEU A 592 5.40 -7.97 17.18
N SER A 593 5.12 -6.89 17.88
CA SER A 593 3.80 -6.57 18.43
C SER A 593 3.06 -5.48 17.65
N GLN A 594 3.79 -4.72 16.81
CA GLN A 594 3.23 -3.61 16.04
C GLN A 594 3.94 -3.42 14.70
N ILE A 595 3.15 -3.20 13.63
CA ILE A 595 3.63 -2.67 12.35
C ILE A 595 3.19 -1.21 12.25
N GLY A 596 4.14 -0.29 12.15
CA GLY A 596 3.89 1.15 12.11
C GLY A 596 3.27 1.65 10.81
N ASP A 597 2.87 2.91 10.82
CA ASP A 597 2.24 3.55 9.67
C ASP A 597 3.18 3.54 8.45
N ARG A 598 2.63 3.25 7.27
CA ARG A 598 3.36 3.19 5.99
C ARG A 598 4.57 2.22 5.98
N ALA A 599 4.72 1.35 6.99
CA ALA A 599 5.95 0.60 7.20
C ALA A 599 6.40 -0.24 5.99
N LEU A 600 5.48 -0.82 5.22
CA LEU A 600 5.74 -1.64 4.02
C LEU A 600 5.05 -1.08 2.76
N LYS A 601 4.65 0.20 2.79
CA LYS A 601 3.94 0.88 1.70
C LYS A 601 4.75 0.87 0.40
N ASP A 602 4.08 0.64 -0.73
CA ASP A 602 4.65 0.64 -2.08
C ASP A 602 5.85 -0.32 -2.26
N THR A 603 5.76 -1.52 -1.67
CA THR A 603 6.74 -2.62 -1.82
C THR A 603 6.21 -3.73 -2.75
N SER A 604 7.11 -4.60 -3.24
CA SER A 604 6.76 -5.73 -4.13
C SER A 604 6.52 -7.05 -3.41
N ILE A 605 6.25 -7.02 -2.10
CA ILE A 605 5.97 -8.22 -1.31
C ILE A 605 4.69 -8.89 -1.80
N THR A 606 4.75 -10.22 -1.97
CA THR A 606 3.62 -11.04 -2.42
C THR A 606 3.04 -11.90 -1.30
N ALA A 607 3.83 -12.18 -0.26
CA ALA A 607 3.45 -12.88 0.95
C ALA A 607 4.22 -12.31 2.15
N VAL A 608 3.65 -12.43 3.35
CA VAL A 608 4.30 -12.07 4.61
C VAL A 608 3.71 -12.92 5.74
N GLU A 609 4.58 -13.50 6.56
CA GLU A 609 4.17 -14.22 7.77
C GLU A 609 4.10 -13.22 8.94
N LEU A 610 2.89 -13.03 9.47
CA LEU A 610 2.65 -12.16 10.62
C LEU A 610 2.73 -12.99 11.92
N PRO A 611 3.45 -12.54 12.96
CA PRO A 611 3.61 -13.32 14.18
C PRO A 611 2.34 -13.30 15.04
N GLU A 612 2.06 -14.40 15.75
CA GLU A 612 0.91 -14.55 16.66
C GLU A 612 0.85 -13.53 17.80
N GLY A 613 1.92 -12.77 18.06
CA GLY A 613 1.95 -11.68 19.05
C GLY A 613 1.57 -10.29 18.51
N LEU A 614 1.28 -10.16 17.20
CA LEU A 614 1.03 -8.88 16.54
C LEU A 614 -0.33 -8.28 16.94
N ALA A 615 -0.30 -7.18 17.70
CA ALA A 615 -1.48 -6.53 18.23
C ALA A 615 -2.08 -5.45 17.31
N ALA A 616 -1.26 -4.80 16.46
CA ALA A 616 -1.69 -3.67 15.63
C ALA A 616 -0.96 -3.53 14.29
N ILE A 617 -1.71 -3.16 13.24
CA ILE A 617 -1.22 -2.75 11.92
C ILE A 617 -1.62 -1.28 11.66
N GLY A 618 -0.63 -0.42 11.40
CA GLY A 618 -0.79 1.02 11.24
C GLY A 618 -1.46 1.49 9.94
N GLU A 619 -1.69 2.80 9.84
CA GLU A 619 -2.26 3.46 8.65
C GLU A 619 -1.36 3.24 7.44
N GLN A 620 -1.96 2.84 6.32
CA GLN A 620 -1.25 2.57 5.05
C GLN A 620 -0.07 1.58 5.16
N ALA A 621 -0.01 0.76 6.21
CA ALA A 621 1.14 -0.12 6.47
C ALA A 621 1.53 -1.00 5.28
N PHE A 622 0.55 -1.54 4.56
CA PHE A 622 0.68 -2.39 3.36
C PHE A 622 0.06 -1.74 2.11
N PHE A 623 -0.11 -0.42 2.10
CA PHE A 623 -0.73 0.29 0.97
C PHE A 623 0.08 0.07 -0.32
N GLY A 624 -0.60 -0.28 -1.42
CA GLY A 624 0.02 -0.42 -2.74
C GLY A 624 1.03 -1.57 -2.84
N THR A 625 0.85 -2.64 -2.05
CA THR A 625 1.69 -3.84 -2.10
C THR A 625 1.16 -4.88 -3.10
N TYR A 626 1.99 -5.85 -3.48
CA TYR A 626 1.57 -6.97 -4.33
C TYR A 626 1.09 -8.18 -3.52
N LEU A 627 0.74 -7.95 -2.25
CA LEU A 627 0.39 -9.00 -1.29
C LEU A 627 -0.84 -9.76 -1.78
N GLN A 628 -0.67 -11.05 -2.08
CA GLN A 628 -1.73 -11.90 -2.66
C GLN A 628 -2.56 -12.60 -1.58
N SER A 629 -1.93 -12.97 -0.47
CA SER A 629 -2.61 -13.55 0.69
C SER A 629 -1.93 -13.09 1.98
N VAL A 630 -2.70 -13.02 3.07
CA VAL A 630 -2.19 -12.69 4.39
C VAL A 630 -3.00 -13.44 5.45
N THR A 631 -2.31 -14.13 6.35
CA THR A 631 -2.93 -14.70 7.54
C THR A 631 -2.83 -13.68 8.67
N LEU A 632 -3.97 -13.15 9.11
CA LEU A 632 -4.03 -12.22 10.23
C LEU A 632 -4.07 -13.00 11.56
N PRO A 633 -3.17 -12.73 12.52
CA PRO A 633 -3.10 -13.50 13.77
C PRO A 633 -4.26 -13.18 14.71
N ASP A 634 -4.62 -14.14 15.57
CA ASP A 634 -5.77 -14.02 16.48
C ASP A 634 -5.60 -12.93 17.56
N SER A 635 -4.36 -12.51 17.83
CA SER A 635 -4.02 -11.43 18.76
C SER A 635 -4.23 -10.02 18.20
N LEU A 636 -4.50 -9.87 16.91
CA LEU A 636 -4.62 -8.58 16.25
C LEU A 636 -5.90 -7.86 16.70
N THR A 637 -5.74 -6.67 17.29
CA THR A 637 -6.84 -5.88 17.86
C THR A 637 -7.23 -4.67 17.02
N SER A 638 -6.33 -4.16 16.17
CA SER A 638 -6.57 -2.99 15.33
C SER A 638 -5.89 -3.04 13.95
N ILE A 639 -6.63 -2.65 12.91
CA ILE A 639 -6.13 -2.40 11.55
C ILE A 639 -6.41 -0.93 11.20
N GLY A 640 -5.36 -0.20 10.80
CA GLY A 640 -5.42 1.23 10.49
C GLY A 640 -6.14 1.58 9.19
N ARG A 641 -6.34 2.90 8.98
CA ARG A 641 -6.92 3.47 7.76
C ARG A 641 -6.07 3.08 6.54
N GLU A 642 -6.71 2.68 5.45
CA GLU A 642 -6.03 2.31 4.19
C GLU A 642 -4.92 1.25 4.34
N ALA A 643 -4.90 0.47 5.43
CA ALA A 643 -3.78 -0.40 5.78
C ALA A 643 -3.40 -1.37 4.66
N PHE A 644 -4.38 -1.94 3.95
CA PHE A 644 -4.19 -2.85 2.82
C PHE A 644 -4.77 -2.28 1.51
N ALA A 645 -5.04 -0.97 1.43
CA ALA A 645 -5.64 -0.41 0.22
C ALA A 645 -4.67 -0.54 -0.96
N GLN A 646 -5.21 -0.82 -2.15
CA GLN A 646 -4.47 -1.10 -3.39
C GLN A 646 -3.56 -2.35 -3.33
N SER A 647 -3.76 -3.24 -2.36
CA SER A 647 -3.08 -4.55 -2.35
C SER A 647 -3.72 -5.55 -3.31
N GLN A 648 -3.04 -6.67 -3.59
CA GLN A 648 -3.54 -7.73 -4.48
C GLN A 648 -4.18 -8.91 -3.73
N ILE A 649 -4.64 -8.67 -2.50
CA ILE A 649 -5.15 -9.73 -1.62
C ILE A 649 -6.38 -10.36 -2.28
N ASP A 650 -6.41 -11.69 -2.39
CA ASP A 650 -7.53 -12.42 -3.02
C ASP A 650 -8.63 -12.81 -2.02
N ALA A 651 -8.27 -13.06 -0.76
CA ALA A 651 -9.18 -13.35 0.33
C ALA A 651 -8.64 -12.81 1.66
N VAL A 652 -9.54 -12.33 2.53
CA VAL A 652 -9.17 -11.89 3.89
C VAL A 652 -10.15 -12.41 4.94
N THR A 653 -9.64 -12.91 6.05
CA THR A 653 -10.41 -13.26 7.26
C THR A 653 -9.95 -12.40 8.42
N LEU A 654 -10.82 -11.54 8.95
CA LEU A 654 -10.52 -10.71 10.09
C LEU A 654 -10.59 -11.51 11.40
N PRO A 655 -9.61 -11.37 12.30
CA PRO A 655 -9.54 -12.17 13.53
C PRO A 655 -10.65 -11.78 14.52
N ARG A 656 -11.13 -12.76 15.31
CA ARG A 656 -12.28 -12.57 16.22
C ARG A 656 -12.06 -11.48 17.27
N GLY A 657 -10.82 -11.26 17.69
CA GLY A 657 -10.41 -10.24 18.67
C GLY A 657 -10.30 -8.82 18.10
N LEU A 658 -10.49 -8.62 16.79
CA LEU A 658 -10.36 -7.32 16.14
C LEU A 658 -11.47 -6.37 16.63
N THR A 659 -11.08 -5.24 17.21
CA THR A 659 -12.01 -4.23 17.78
C THR A 659 -12.06 -2.93 16.98
N SER A 660 -11.06 -2.68 16.14
CA SER A 660 -10.94 -1.47 15.34
C SER A 660 -10.51 -1.81 13.90
N LEU A 661 -11.28 -1.32 12.94
CA LEU A 661 -10.98 -1.40 11.50
C LEU A 661 -11.09 0.01 10.90
N GLY A 662 -10.02 0.49 10.27
CA GLY A 662 -9.97 1.83 9.72
C GLY A 662 -10.74 1.98 8.40
N ASP A 663 -11.11 3.23 8.07
CA ASP A 663 -11.70 3.57 6.78
C ASP A 663 -10.82 3.13 5.61
N ARG A 664 -11.46 2.69 4.51
CA ARG A 664 -10.77 2.24 3.29
C ARG A 664 -9.72 1.14 3.53
N ALA A 665 -9.77 0.39 4.64
CA ALA A 665 -8.75 -0.59 4.98
C ALA A 665 -8.39 -1.56 3.83
N PHE A 666 -9.38 -1.93 3.00
CA PHE A 666 -9.21 -2.81 1.83
C PHE A 666 -9.66 -2.15 0.51
N ALA A 667 -9.72 -0.81 0.44
CA ALA A 667 -10.19 -0.13 -0.76
C ALA A 667 -9.25 -0.39 -1.94
N PHE A 668 -9.80 -0.55 -3.15
CA PHE A 668 -9.06 -0.83 -4.38
C PHE A 668 -8.24 -2.13 -4.35
N CYS A 669 -8.57 -3.08 -3.48
CA CYS A 669 -8.05 -4.45 -3.61
C CYS A 669 -8.75 -5.15 -4.78
N LEU A 670 -8.25 -4.94 -5.99
CA LEU A 670 -8.92 -5.36 -7.23
C LEU A 670 -9.02 -6.88 -7.39
N SER A 671 -8.14 -7.63 -6.72
CA SER A 671 -8.13 -9.10 -6.72
C SER A 671 -8.99 -9.73 -5.63
N LEU A 672 -9.50 -8.95 -4.68
CA LEU A 672 -10.21 -9.46 -3.50
C LEU A 672 -11.55 -10.05 -3.92
N ARG A 673 -11.71 -11.37 -3.77
CA ARG A 673 -12.92 -12.13 -4.10
C ARG A 673 -13.81 -12.41 -2.90
N GLU A 674 -13.19 -12.58 -1.73
CA GLU A 674 -13.87 -12.98 -0.50
C GLU A 674 -13.36 -12.19 0.71
N ALA A 675 -14.28 -11.72 1.54
CA ALA A 675 -13.94 -11.03 2.79
C ALA A 675 -14.80 -11.55 3.95
N THR A 676 -14.18 -11.98 5.04
CA THR A 676 -14.86 -12.36 6.29
C THR A 676 -14.56 -11.33 7.37
N LEU A 677 -15.60 -10.61 7.81
CA LEU A 677 -15.49 -9.60 8.85
C LEU A 677 -15.64 -10.22 10.25
N SER A 678 -14.96 -9.62 11.23
CA SER A 678 -14.95 -10.11 12.61
C SER A 678 -16.17 -9.61 13.40
N PRO A 679 -16.76 -10.43 14.30
CA PRO A 679 -17.82 -10.00 15.22
C PRO A 679 -17.44 -8.83 16.14
N GLY A 680 -16.13 -8.62 16.38
CA GLY A 680 -15.63 -7.53 17.22
C GLY A 680 -15.64 -6.15 16.53
N VAL A 681 -15.87 -6.12 15.20
CA VAL A 681 -16.00 -4.89 14.42
C VAL A 681 -17.48 -4.52 14.33
N PRO A 682 -17.96 -3.49 15.06
CA PRO A 682 -19.40 -3.23 15.22
C PRO A 682 -20.09 -2.76 13.93
N ASP A 683 -19.36 -2.12 13.01
CA ASP A 683 -19.86 -1.58 11.75
C ASP A 683 -18.79 -1.70 10.65
N VAL A 684 -19.20 -1.81 9.38
CA VAL A 684 -18.26 -1.71 8.26
C VAL A 684 -17.86 -0.24 8.08
N PRO A 685 -16.55 0.10 8.18
CA PRO A 685 -16.08 1.48 8.07
C PRO A 685 -16.32 2.08 6.69
N ALA A 686 -16.23 3.40 6.58
CA ALA A 686 -16.52 4.09 5.33
C ALA A 686 -15.55 3.64 4.23
N SER A 687 -16.12 3.31 3.07
CA SER A 687 -15.38 2.90 1.88
C SER A 687 -14.47 1.68 2.09
N CYS A 688 -14.72 0.83 3.11
CA CYS A 688 -13.83 -0.28 3.48
C CYS A 688 -13.45 -1.17 2.28
N PHE A 689 -14.40 -1.52 1.42
CA PHE A 689 -14.20 -2.33 0.21
C PHE A 689 -14.52 -1.55 -1.08
N LEU A 690 -14.34 -0.22 -1.06
CA LEU A 690 -14.55 0.63 -2.23
C LEU A 690 -13.71 0.12 -3.41
N ASN A 691 -14.35 -0.10 -4.55
CA ASN A 691 -13.70 -0.53 -5.80
C ASN A 691 -12.94 -1.86 -5.68
N CYS A 692 -13.39 -2.78 -4.82
CA CYS A 692 -12.99 -4.19 -4.87
C CYS A 692 -13.77 -4.88 -5.99
N GLU A 693 -13.35 -4.68 -7.24
CA GLU A 693 -14.11 -5.08 -8.42
C GLU A 693 -14.33 -6.59 -8.55
N ALA A 694 -13.39 -7.41 -8.04
CA ALA A 694 -13.49 -8.86 -8.02
C ALA A 694 -14.28 -9.42 -6.82
N LEU A 695 -14.75 -8.58 -5.89
CA LEU A 695 -15.42 -9.03 -4.67
C LEU A 695 -16.74 -9.70 -5.02
N GLN A 696 -16.73 -11.02 -5.02
CA GLN A 696 -17.92 -11.82 -5.28
C GLN A 696 -18.77 -11.93 -4.03
N THR A 697 -18.14 -11.85 -2.85
CA THR A 697 -18.76 -12.27 -1.60
C THR A 697 -18.21 -11.58 -0.36
N VAL A 698 -19.07 -11.37 0.63
CA VAL A 698 -18.70 -10.78 1.92
C VAL A 698 -19.52 -11.37 3.08
N ASP A 699 -18.82 -11.85 4.09
CA ASP A 699 -19.39 -12.35 5.33
C ASP A 699 -19.42 -11.23 6.38
N LEU A 700 -20.61 -10.65 6.57
CA LEU A 700 -20.86 -9.60 7.55
C LEU A 700 -21.00 -10.17 8.99
N PRO A 701 -20.55 -9.43 10.03
CA PRO A 701 -20.61 -9.91 11.41
C PRO A 701 -22.04 -9.88 11.96
N LEU A 702 -22.34 -10.81 12.88
CA LEU A 702 -23.60 -10.79 13.64
C LEU A 702 -23.59 -9.62 14.63
N GLY A 703 -24.67 -8.85 14.70
CA GLY A 703 -24.78 -7.68 15.58
C GLY A 703 -24.34 -6.36 14.96
N MET A 704 -23.96 -6.37 13.68
CA MET A 704 -23.68 -5.17 12.90
C MET A 704 -24.90 -4.23 12.86
N ARG A 705 -24.71 -2.93 13.08
CA ARG A 705 -25.82 -1.97 13.16
C ARG A 705 -26.04 -1.17 11.89
N SER A 706 -25.00 -0.95 11.09
CA SER A 706 -25.10 -0.18 9.86
C SER A 706 -24.13 -0.62 8.77
N VAL A 707 -24.49 -0.37 7.52
CA VAL A 707 -23.56 -0.42 6.38
C VAL A 707 -23.09 1.01 6.10
N GLY A 708 -21.78 1.26 6.29
CA GLY A 708 -21.18 2.59 6.18
C GLY A 708 -21.21 3.18 4.77
N PHE A 709 -20.96 4.48 4.67
CA PHE A 709 -20.87 5.23 3.42
C PHE A 709 -19.91 4.55 2.42
N GLN A 710 -20.39 4.26 1.21
CA GLN A 710 -19.59 3.66 0.13
C GLN A 710 -18.89 2.32 0.45
N SER A 711 -19.32 1.60 1.50
CA SER A 711 -18.61 0.41 1.99
C SER A 711 -18.34 -0.64 0.92
N PHE A 712 -19.29 -0.85 0.00
CA PHE A 712 -19.22 -1.81 -1.12
C PHE A 712 -19.37 -1.13 -2.49
N ALA A 713 -19.16 0.19 -2.58
CA ALA A 713 -19.31 0.89 -3.84
C ALA A 713 -18.32 0.33 -4.88
N LYS A 714 -18.79 0.07 -6.11
CA LYS A 714 -18.04 -0.49 -7.24
C LYS A 714 -17.51 -1.91 -7.00
N CYS A 715 -18.16 -2.70 -6.15
CA CYS A 715 -17.95 -4.15 -6.10
C CYS A 715 -18.70 -4.81 -7.28
N ALA A 716 -18.12 -4.71 -8.48
CA ALA A 716 -18.81 -4.99 -9.74
C ALA A 716 -19.22 -6.46 -9.92
N THR A 717 -18.54 -7.42 -9.30
CA THR A 717 -18.87 -8.86 -9.36
C THR A 717 -19.72 -9.34 -8.18
N LEU A 718 -20.06 -8.48 -7.23
CA LEU A 718 -20.84 -8.84 -6.05
C LEU A 718 -22.28 -9.15 -6.45
N GLN A 719 -22.65 -10.44 -6.46
CA GLN A 719 -23.96 -10.89 -6.94
C GLN A 719 -25.03 -10.95 -5.85
N PHE A 720 -24.60 -11.26 -4.62
CA PHE A 720 -25.46 -11.43 -3.46
C PHE A 720 -24.79 -10.87 -2.20
N VAL A 721 -25.60 -10.22 -1.36
CA VAL A 721 -25.18 -9.81 -0.01
C VAL A 721 -26.32 -10.10 0.97
N GLY A 722 -26.03 -10.85 2.03
CA GLY A 722 -26.97 -11.07 3.13
C GLY A 722 -26.72 -10.06 4.26
N LEU A 723 -27.64 -9.12 4.47
CA LEU A 723 -27.54 -8.20 5.60
C LEU A 723 -27.95 -8.90 6.91
N PRO A 724 -27.18 -8.75 8.02
CA PRO A 724 -27.43 -9.46 9.27
C PRO A 724 -28.63 -8.89 10.03
N GLU A 725 -29.31 -9.73 10.78
CA GLU A 725 -30.39 -9.30 11.68
C GLU A 725 -29.87 -8.34 12.76
N GLY A 726 -30.69 -7.34 13.10
CA GLY A 726 -30.29 -6.25 14.00
C GLY A 726 -29.64 -5.07 13.28
N LEU A 727 -29.40 -5.17 11.98
CA LEU A 727 -29.01 -4.02 11.14
C LEU A 727 -30.13 -2.98 11.15
N ALA A 728 -29.78 -1.74 11.47
CA ALA A 728 -30.71 -0.62 11.55
C ALA A 728 -30.75 0.19 10.25
N SER A 729 -29.61 0.38 9.58
CA SER A 729 -29.53 1.28 8.41
C SER A 729 -28.54 0.86 7.31
N VAL A 730 -28.85 1.29 6.08
CA VAL A 730 -27.98 1.18 4.90
C VAL A 730 -27.62 2.58 4.40
N GLY A 731 -26.32 2.92 4.48
CA GLY A 731 -25.80 4.27 4.25
C GLY A 731 -25.77 4.73 2.78
N ARG A 732 -25.46 6.01 2.60
CA ARG A 732 -25.34 6.65 1.27
C ARG A 732 -24.31 5.93 0.40
N TYR A 733 -24.69 5.61 -0.83
CA TYR A 733 -23.86 4.93 -1.84
C TYR A 733 -23.26 3.59 -1.38
N ALA A 734 -23.85 2.94 -0.36
CA ALA A 734 -23.31 1.70 0.22
C ALA A 734 -23.00 0.62 -0.83
N PHE A 735 -23.85 0.48 -1.84
CA PHE A 735 -23.74 -0.46 -2.96
C PHE A 735 -23.76 0.27 -4.32
N TYR A 736 -23.23 1.50 -4.36
CA TYR A 736 -23.18 2.28 -5.61
C TYR A 736 -22.41 1.52 -6.69
N ASP A 737 -23.00 1.38 -7.88
CA ASP A 737 -22.36 0.77 -9.05
C ASP A 737 -21.93 -0.70 -8.83
N CYS A 738 -22.65 -1.43 -7.98
CA CYS A 738 -22.56 -2.90 -7.89
C CYS A 738 -23.32 -3.53 -9.05
N SER A 739 -22.72 -3.55 -10.23
CA SER A 739 -23.36 -3.87 -11.51
C SER A 739 -23.78 -5.34 -11.69
N SER A 740 -23.32 -6.27 -10.85
CA SER A 740 -23.75 -7.67 -10.88
C SER A 740 -24.71 -8.05 -9.75
N LEU A 741 -25.09 -7.09 -8.88
CA LEU A 741 -25.94 -7.36 -7.73
C LEU A 741 -27.37 -7.65 -8.21
N LEU A 742 -27.80 -8.91 -8.13
CA LEU A 742 -29.12 -9.34 -8.58
C LEU A 742 -30.11 -9.51 -7.42
N LEU A 743 -29.61 -9.80 -6.23
CA LEU A 743 -30.41 -10.05 -5.04
C LEU A 743 -29.73 -9.49 -3.79
N ILE A 744 -30.48 -8.76 -2.98
CA ILE A 744 -30.04 -8.38 -1.63
C ILE A 744 -31.16 -8.66 -0.63
N ARG A 745 -30.83 -9.40 0.44
CA ARG A 745 -31.76 -9.67 1.54
C ARG A 745 -31.63 -8.57 2.58
N ILE A 746 -32.73 -7.89 2.85
CA ILE A 746 -32.81 -6.79 3.81
C ILE A 746 -33.70 -7.23 4.99
N PRO A 747 -33.16 -7.34 6.22
CA PRO A 747 -33.90 -7.83 7.37
C PRO A 747 -34.94 -6.82 7.86
N ALA A 748 -35.97 -7.30 8.56
CA ALA A 748 -37.05 -6.48 9.08
C ALA A 748 -36.58 -5.43 10.12
N SER A 749 -35.39 -5.61 10.70
CA SER A 749 -34.78 -4.64 11.61
C SER A 749 -34.34 -3.34 10.93
N VAL A 750 -34.17 -3.33 9.61
CA VAL A 750 -33.76 -2.14 8.86
C VAL A 750 -34.92 -1.14 8.85
N THR A 751 -34.65 0.05 9.36
CA THR A 751 -35.62 1.16 9.44
C THR A 751 -35.22 2.34 8.57
N GLU A 752 -34.02 2.32 8.00
CA GLU A 752 -33.51 3.39 7.13
C GLU A 752 -32.65 2.82 6.00
N ILE A 753 -32.94 3.23 4.77
CA ILE A 753 -32.13 2.96 3.58
C ILE A 753 -32.01 4.30 2.83
N SER A 754 -30.77 4.73 2.58
CA SER A 754 -30.51 5.93 1.78
C SER A 754 -31.01 5.76 0.35
N ASP A 755 -31.65 6.78 -0.23
CA ASP A 755 -32.11 6.77 -1.63
C ASP A 755 -30.96 6.60 -2.65
N THR A 756 -29.73 6.88 -2.23
CA THR A 756 -28.53 6.68 -3.05
C THR A 756 -27.85 5.33 -2.86
N ALA A 757 -28.37 4.44 -2.01
CA ALA A 757 -27.69 3.21 -1.59
C ALA A 757 -27.38 2.27 -2.77
N PHE A 758 -28.27 2.18 -3.75
CA PHE A 758 -28.20 1.23 -4.88
C PHE A 758 -28.13 1.90 -6.26
N ILE A 759 -27.73 3.18 -6.33
CA ILE A 759 -27.55 3.86 -7.61
C ILE A 759 -26.49 3.13 -8.44
N GLY A 760 -26.80 2.79 -9.69
CA GLY A 760 -25.90 2.05 -10.58
C GLY A 760 -26.02 0.52 -10.47
N CYS A 761 -26.88 -0.01 -9.58
CA CYS A 761 -27.22 -1.43 -9.60
C CYS A 761 -28.15 -1.79 -10.78
N PRO A 762 -28.19 -3.08 -11.19
CA PRO A 762 -29.10 -3.58 -12.22
C PRO A 762 -30.57 -3.24 -11.97
N VAL A 763 -31.32 -3.05 -13.05
CA VAL A 763 -32.77 -2.86 -12.96
C VAL A 763 -33.50 -4.14 -12.55
N GLU A 764 -32.86 -5.29 -12.78
CA GLU A 764 -33.31 -6.62 -12.35
C GLU A 764 -33.04 -6.90 -10.86
N LEU A 765 -32.38 -5.99 -10.14
CA LEU A 765 -32.12 -6.15 -8.71
C LEU A 765 -33.43 -6.38 -7.95
N THR A 766 -33.46 -7.50 -7.23
CA THR A 766 -34.55 -7.90 -6.34
C THR A 766 -34.17 -7.62 -4.89
N LEU A 767 -35.01 -6.86 -4.19
CA LEU A 767 -34.92 -6.67 -2.74
C LEU A 767 -35.82 -7.71 -2.07
N ALA A 768 -35.22 -8.64 -1.32
CA ALA A 768 -35.95 -9.68 -0.60
C ALA A 768 -36.07 -9.32 0.88
N GLY A 769 -37.26 -9.50 1.46
CA GLY A 769 -37.53 -9.20 2.87
C GLY A 769 -38.91 -9.70 3.32
N GLU A 770 -39.27 -9.42 4.57
CA GLU A 770 -40.61 -9.70 5.09
C GLU A 770 -41.63 -8.73 4.47
N ALA A 771 -42.83 -9.21 4.13
CA ALA A 771 -43.95 -8.34 3.78
C ALA A 771 -44.22 -7.29 4.87
N GLY A 772 -44.43 -6.04 4.45
CA GLY A 772 -44.63 -4.88 5.33
C GLY A 772 -43.34 -4.23 5.83
N SER A 773 -42.17 -4.75 5.49
CA SER A 773 -40.87 -4.19 5.92
C SER A 773 -40.51 -2.87 5.23
N TYR A 774 -39.55 -2.13 5.81
CA TYR A 774 -39.00 -0.93 5.19
C TYR A 774 -38.37 -1.23 3.81
N ALA A 775 -37.83 -2.44 3.63
CA ALA A 775 -37.30 -2.90 2.35
C ALA A 775 -38.36 -2.92 1.24
N GLN A 776 -39.58 -3.39 1.55
CA GLN A 776 -40.70 -3.36 0.61
C GLN A 776 -41.07 -1.92 0.23
N ALA A 777 -41.19 -1.03 1.22
CA ALA A 777 -41.51 0.37 0.99
C ALA A 777 -40.44 1.07 0.15
N TYR A 778 -39.16 0.79 0.42
CA TYR A 778 -38.03 1.31 -0.35
C TYR A 778 -38.02 0.77 -1.79
N ALA A 779 -38.22 -0.54 -1.98
CA ALA A 779 -38.30 -1.15 -3.31
C ALA A 779 -39.38 -0.48 -4.17
N ALA A 780 -40.58 -0.29 -3.59
CA ALA A 780 -41.68 0.37 -4.26
C ALA A 780 -41.37 1.84 -4.59
N ARG A 781 -40.72 2.57 -3.67
CA ARG A 781 -40.33 3.97 -3.86
C ARG A 781 -39.29 4.16 -4.96
N MET A 782 -38.32 3.26 -5.04
CA MET A 782 -37.18 3.36 -5.94
C MET A 782 -37.35 2.59 -7.25
N GLY A 783 -38.42 1.80 -7.38
CA GLY A 783 -38.75 1.04 -8.59
C GLY A 783 -38.03 -0.30 -8.73
N TYR A 784 -37.56 -0.90 -7.62
CA TYR A 784 -36.96 -2.23 -7.63
C TYR A 784 -38.01 -3.34 -7.50
N ARG A 785 -37.69 -4.55 -7.97
CA ARG A 785 -38.50 -5.75 -7.69
C ARG A 785 -38.41 -6.06 -6.20
N PHE A 786 -39.54 -6.37 -5.57
CA PHE A 786 -39.58 -6.86 -4.19
C PHE A 786 -40.07 -8.31 -4.19
N GLU A 787 -39.42 -9.15 -3.40
CA GLU A 787 -39.80 -10.54 -3.18
C GLU A 787 -40.11 -10.76 -1.69
N ASP A 788 -41.33 -11.24 -1.42
CA ASP A 788 -41.75 -11.62 -0.08
C ASP A 788 -41.21 -13.00 0.26
N MET A 789 -40.27 -13.03 1.20
CA MET A 789 -39.70 -14.29 1.68
C MET A 789 -40.72 -15.13 2.48
N GLY A 790 -41.88 -14.57 2.86
CA GLY A 790 -42.98 -15.28 3.51
C GLY A 790 -43.44 -16.54 2.77
N ALA A 791 -43.52 -16.49 1.44
CA ALA A 791 -43.99 -17.61 0.59
C ALA A 791 -42.98 -18.76 0.44
N TRP A 792 -41.69 -18.49 0.68
CA TRP A 792 -40.61 -19.46 0.60
C TRP A 792 -40.55 -20.36 1.84
N TYR A 793 -40.95 -19.83 3.00
CA TYR A 793 -41.01 -20.58 4.26
C TYR A 793 -42.05 -21.71 4.25
N ASP A 794 -43.05 -21.66 3.37
CA ASP A 794 -44.09 -22.69 3.27
C ASP A 794 -43.61 -23.97 2.56
N GLN A 795 -42.55 -23.92 1.76
CA GLN A 795 -41.96 -25.05 1.00
C GLN A 795 -40.65 -25.57 1.61
N ILE A 796 -40.13 -24.89 2.63
CA ILE A 796 -38.78 -25.07 3.16
C ILE A 796 -38.84 -25.17 4.68
N ALA A 797 -38.50 -26.34 5.23
CA ALA A 797 -38.44 -26.53 6.68
C ALA A 797 -37.00 -26.34 7.19
N ALA A 798 -36.82 -25.39 8.12
CA ALA A 798 -35.58 -25.30 8.88
C ALA A 798 -35.48 -26.44 9.90
N VAL A 799 -34.35 -27.14 9.90
CA VAL A 799 -34.02 -28.15 10.89
C VAL A 799 -32.88 -27.65 11.77
N ARG A 800 -33.08 -27.73 13.09
CA ARG A 800 -32.02 -27.43 14.07
C ARG A 800 -31.05 -28.60 14.17
N THR A 801 -29.77 -28.31 14.15
CA THR A 801 -28.67 -29.29 14.18
C THR A 801 -27.69 -28.91 15.29
N GLU A 802 -26.79 -29.82 15.68
CA GLU A 802 -25.77 -29.56 16.71
C GLU A 802 -24.79 -28.44 16.31
N ASP A 803 -24.51 -28.28 15.01
CA ASP A 803 -23.53 -27.33 14.47
C ASP A 803 -24.17 -26.08 13.84
N GLY A 804 -25.50 -25.95 13.86
CA GLY A 804 -26.22 -24.83 13.24
C GLY A 804 -27.58 -25.20 12.67
N PHE A 805 -28.06 -24.46 11.67
CA PHE A 805 -29.33 -24.73 11.00
C PHE A 805 -29.11 -25.38 9.65
N GLY A 806 -29.99 -26.29 9.28
CA GLY A 806 -30.02 -26.83 7.93
C GLY A 806 -31.39 -26.77 7.29
N LEU A 807 -31.39 -27.09 6.00
CA LEU A 807 -32.50 -26.91 5.09
C LEU A 807 -33.05 -28.26 4.64
N LEU A 808 -34.35 -28.51 4.87
CA LEU A 808 -35.12 -29.52 4.14
C LEU A 808 -35.91 -28.80 3.04
N ILE A 809 -35.79 -29.30 1.81
CA ILE A 809 -36.40 -28.69 0.61
C ILE A 809 -37.47 -29.68 0.10
N GLY A 810 -38.70 -29.22 -0.07
CA GLY A 810 -39.81 -30.03 -0.62
C GLY A 810 -39.99 -29.87 -2.13
N GLU A 811 -41.06 -30.48 -2.68
CA GLU A 811 -41.51 -30.28 -4.07
C GLU A 811 -41.68 -28.78 -4.37
N ALA A 812 -41.02 -28.30 -5.43
CA ALA A 812 -41.15 -26.94 -5.94
C ALA A 812 -41.79 -26.97 -7.33
N ASP A 813 -42.44 -25.88 -7.74
CA ASP A 813 -42.93 -25.74 -9.12
C ASP A 813 -41.80 -26.01 -10.12
N PRO A 814 -42.07 -26.60 -11.31
CA PRO A 814 -41.06 -26.84 -12.32
C PRO A 814 -40.46 -25.50 -12.81
N VAL A 815 -39.34 -25.12 -12.20
CA VAL A 815 -38.54 -23.92 -12.51
C VAL A 815 -37.19 -24.31 -13.06
N ASP A 816 -36.68 -23.58 -14.06
CA ASP A 816 -35.36 -23.88 -14.64
C ASP A 816 -34.22 -23.68 -13.62
N THR A 817 -34.40 -22.84 -12.61
CA THR A 817 -33.39 -22.54 -11.59
C THR A 817 -34.01 -22.41 -10.19
N ALA A 818 -33.50 -23.19 -9.24
CA ALA A 818 -33.84 -23.10 -7.82
C ALA A 818 -32.73 -22.38 -7.03
N LEU A 819 -33.08 -21.36 -6.23
CA LEU A 819 -32.15 -20.58 -5.41
C LEU A 819 -32.38 -20.84 -3.93
N LEU A 820 -31.58 -21.70 -3.30
CA LEU A 820 -31.83 -22.08 -1.91
C LEU A 820 -31.46 -20.96 -0.91
N PRO A 821 -32.33 -20.64 0.07
CA PRO A 821 -32.10 -19.51 0.96
C PRO A 821 -30.88 -19.70 1.89
N GLY A 822 -30.03 -18.68 1.97
CA GLY A 822 -28.90 -18.58 2.90
C GLY A 822 -29.28 -18.46 4.37
N VAL A 823 -30.50 -18.01 4.64
CA VAL A 823 -31.01 -17.73 5.99
C VAL A 823 -32.47 -18.14 6.06
N VAL A 824 -32.83 -18.91 7.08
CA VAL A 824 -34.20 -19.28 7.39
C VAL A 824 -34.47 -18.89 8.85
N GLU A 825 -35.57 -18.17 9.12
CA GLU A 825 -35.93 -17.71 10.47
C GLU A 825 -34.74 -17.04 11.20
N ASN A 826 -34.07 -16.10 10.53
CA ASN A 826 -32.95 -15.33 11.10
C ASN A 826 -31.72 -16.16 11.49
N ARG A 827 -31.62 -17.37 10.96
CA ARG A 827 -30.54 -18.31 11.23
C ARG A 827 -29.87 -18.76 9.95
N ARG A 828 -28.53 -18.71 9.96
CA ARG A 828 -27.69 -19.09 8.82
C ARG A 828 -27.89 -20.57 8.49
N VAL A 829 -28.15 -20.87 7.22
CA VAL A 829 -28.21 -22.24 6.72
C VAL A 829 -26.78 -22.71 6.49
N LEU A 830 -26.36 -23.68 7.28
CA LEU A 830 -25.03 -24.28 7.21
C LEU A 830 -25.06 -25.67 6.57
N LYS A 831 -26.23 -26.32 6.49
CA LYS A 831 -26.38 -27.68 5.99
C LYS A 831 -27.57 -27.79 5.03
N VAL A 832 -27.44 -28.55 3.95
CA VAL A 832 -28.54 -28.94 3.07
C VAL A 832 -28.84 -30.41 3.30
N TYR A 833 -30.08 -30.77 3.60
CA TYR A 833 -30.46 -32.13 4.05
C TYR A 833 -31.22 -32.95 3.02
N ASP A 834 -32.12 -32.33 2.27
CA ASP A 834 -33.02 -33.03 1.36
C ASP A 834 -33.42 -32.08 0.22
N GLY A 835 -33.52 -32.64 -0.98
CA GLY A 835 -33.80 -32.01 -2.26
C GLY A 835 -34.00 -33.06 -3.36
N THR A 836 -34.38 -34.30 -3.00
CA THR A 836 -34.55 -35.40 -3.96
C THR A 836 -35.67 -35.13 -4.96
N ASP A 837 -36.74 -34.48 -4.51
CA ASP A 837 -37.97 -34.21 -5.29
C ASP A 837 -37.93 -32.84 -6.00
N LEU A 838 -36.75 -32.22 -6.12
CA LEU A 838 -36.59 -30.94 -6.77
C LEU A 838 -36.59 -31.09 -8.29
N GLU A 839 -37.56 -30.48 -8.98
CA GLU A 839 -37.70 -30.53 -10.46
C GLU A 839 -36.82 -29.52 -11.22
N ALA A 840 -35.89 -28.85 -10.54
CA ALA A 840 -35.07 -27.78 -11.12
C ALA A 840 -33.85 -28.29 -11.91
N GLN A 841 -33.54 -27.64 -13.04
CA GLN A 841 -32.36 -27.98 -13.85
C GLN A 841 -31.06 -27.41 -13.29
N THR A 842 -31.11 -26.20 -12.70
CA THR A 842 -29.96 -25.57 -12.03
C THR A 842 -30.30 -25.31 -10.57
N VAL A 843 -29.41 -25.68 -9.65
CA VAL A 843 -29.61 -25.47 -8.21
C VAL A 843 -28.49 -24.63 -7.64
N SER A 844 -28.83 -23.48 -7.04
CA SER A 844 -27.89 -22.66 -6.26
C SER A 844 -28.01 -22.98 -4.79
N LEU A 845 -26.96 -23.56 -4.21
CA LEU A 845 -26.90 -23.88 -2.79
C LEU A 845 -26.76 -22.61 -1.94
N PRO A 846 -27.21 -22.65 -0.67
CA PRO A 846 -27.05 -21.52 0.24
C PRO A 846 -25.58 -21.10 0.33
N TYR A 847 -25.31 -19.82 0.17
CA TYR A 847 -23.94 -19.29 0.08
C TYR A 847 -23.04 -19.66 1.28
N LEU A 848 -23.63 -19.71 2.48
CA LEU A 848 -22.96 -20.07 3.74
C LEU A 848 -23.03 -21.58 4.08
N ALA A 849 -23.63 -22.39 3.22
CA ALA A 849 -23.70 -23.84 3.44
C ALA A 849 -22.28 -24.40 3.51
N ARG A 850 -21.97 -25.03 4.63
CA ARG A 850 -20.72 -25.77 4.85
C ARG A 850 -20.82 -27.19 4.33
N ASP A 851 -22.03 -27.75 4.40
CA ASP A 851 -22.25 -29.16 4.18
C ASP A 851 -23.43 -29.43 3.24
N VAL A 852 -23.23 -30.32 2.28
CA VAL A 852 -24.31 -31.07 1.63
C VAL A 852 -24.39 -32.43 2.30
N SER A 853 -25.51 -32.69 2.97
CA SER A 853 -25.67 -33.86 3.84
C SER A 853 -25.78 -35.16 3.05
N THR A 854 -25.68 -36.26 3.78
CA THR A 854 -25.85 -37.60 3.24
C THR A 854 -27.16 -37.72 2.47
N GLN A 855 -27.11 -38.21 1.22
CA GLN A 855 -28.28 -38.41 0.36
C GLN A 855 -29.11 -37.17 -0.02
N ALA A 856 -28.58 -35.95 0.16
CA ALA A 856 -29.36 -34.72 -0.04
C ALA A 856 -30.06 -34.59 -1.40
N PHE A 857 -29.47 -35.09 -2.49
CA PHE A 857 -30.03 -35.05 -3.84
C PHE A 857 -30.03 -36.44 -4.49
N VAL A 858 -30.11 -37.51 -3.70
CA VAL A 858 -30.02 -38.88 -4.22
C VAL A 858 -31.07 -39.17 -5.31
N ASN A 859 -30.63 -39.79 -6.41
CA ASN A 859 -31.41 -40.17 -7.58
C ASN A 859 -32.17 -39.04 -8.29
N ASN A 860 -31.82 -37.77 -8.04
CA ASN A 860 -32.47 -36.67 -8.75
C ASN A 860 -32.16 -36.74 -10.26
N GLN A 861 -33.20 -36.67 -11.09
CA GLN A 861 -33.08 -36.85 -12.55
C GLN A 861 -33.12 -35.54 -13.34
N ASP A 862 -33.38 -34.41 -12.69
CA ASP A 862 -33.58 -33.12 -13.37
C ASP A 862 -32.37 -32.20 -13.26
N ILE A 863 -31.64 -32.27 -12.15
CA ILE A 863 -30.48 -31.41 -11.88
C ILE A 863 -29.37 -31.67 -12.92
N ARG A 864 -29.02 -30.62 -13.66
CA ARG A 864 -27.95 -30.57 -14.65
C ARG A 864 -26.72 -29.80 -14.19
N GLU A 865 -26.93 -28.84 -13.29
CA GLU A 865 -25.89 -27.95 -12.77
C GLU A 865 -26.16 -27.61 -11.29
N VAL A 866 -25.08 -27.59 -10.50
CA VAL A 866 -25.11 -27.17 -9.09
C VAL A 866 -24.13 -26.02 -8.88
N ILE A 867 -24.65 -24.88 -8.45
CA ILE A 867 -23.88 -23.68 -8.07
C ILE A 867 -23.68 -23.74 -6.56
N VAL A 868 -22.42 -23.68 -6.11
CA VAL A 868 -22.05 -23.81 -4.70
C VAL A 868 -21.32 -22.56 -4.19
N GLY A 869 -21.51 -22.25 -2.90
CA GLY A 869 -20.80 -21.16 -2.22
C GLY A 869 -19.40 -21.56 -1.73
N PRO A 870 -18.50 -20.61 -1.46
CA PRO A 870 -17.13 -20.87 -1.04
C PRO A 870 -16.99 -21.29 0.43
N ALA A 871 -18.06 -21.14 1.23
CA ALA A 871 -18.12 -21.66 2.60
C ALA A 871 -18.23 -23.19 2.65
N LEU A 872 -18.54 -23.84 1.52
CA LEU A 872 -18.71 -25.29 1.45
C LEU A 872 -17.38 -25.99 1.77
N ARG A 873 -17.43 -26.92 2.72
CA ARG A 873 -16.30 -27.73 3.20
C ARG A 873 -16.49 -29.21 2.90
N THR A 874 -17.73 -29.68 2.90
CA THR A 874 -18.02 -31.12 2.81
C THR A 874 -19.20 -31.45 1.91
N PHE A 875 -19.00 -32.39 1.00
CA PHE A 875 -20.08 -33.25 0.50
C PHE A 875 -20.07 -34.55 1.30
N TYR A 876 -21.14 -34.86 2.01
CA TYR A 876 -21.25 -36.12 2.74
C TYR A 876 -21.61 -37.29 1.80
N SER A 877 -21.68 -38.48 2.37
CA SER A 877 -21.83 -39.72 1.61
C SER A 877 -23.10 -39.72 0.76
N GLN A 878 -23.01 -40.17 -0.49
CA GLN A 878 -24.16 -40.30 -1.40
C GLN A 878 -24.93 -39.00 -1.67
N ALA A 879 -24.35 -37.82 -1.42
CA ALA A 879 -25.01 -36.52 -1.57
C ALA A 879 -25.71 -36.33 -2.93
N PHE A 880 -25.11 -36.80 -4.03
CA PHE A 880 -25.61 -36.75 -5.41
C PHE A 880 -25.61 -38.14 -6.07
N LEU A 881 -25.69 -39.22 -5.29
CA LEU A 881 -25.71 -40.59 -5.81
C LEU A 881 -26.83 -40.73 -6.85
N GLY A 882 -26.53 -41.20 -8.06
CA GLY A 882 -27.52 -41.46 -9.11
C GLY A 882 -28.04 -40.23 -9.86
N CYS A 883 -27.43 -39.05 -9.68
CA CYS A 883 -27.79 -37.83 -10.41
C CYS A 883 -27.33 -37.90 -11.89
N ALA A 884 -28.01 -38.70 -12.71
CA ALA A 884 -27.57 -39.05 -14.06
C ALA A 884 -27.55 -37.86 -15.04
N SER A 885 -28.33 -36.82 -14.78
CA SER A 885 -28.41 -35.60 -15.59
C SER A 885 -27.35 -34.56 -15.28
N LEU A 886 -26.63 -34.70 -14.15
CA LEU A 886 -25.64 -33.71 -13.71
C LEU A 886 -24.47 -33.67 -14.68
N THR A 887 -24.24 -32.52 -15.31
CA THR A 887 -23.25 -32.36 -16.38
C THR A 887 -21.95 -31.70 -15.92
N ALA A 888 -22.03 -30.81 -14.93
CA ALA A 888 -20.90 -30.06 -14.38
C ALA A 888 -21.14 -29.67 -12.92
N ILE A 889 -20.07 -29.61 -12.14
CA ILE A 889 -20.03 -29.01 -10.81
C ILE A 889 -18.69 -28.31 -10.59
N ASN A 890 -18.73 -27.06 -10.16
CA ASN A 890 -17.54 -26.26 -9.88
C ASN A 890 -17.28 -26.26 -8.36
N PHE A 891 -16.26 -26.98 -7.91
CA PHE A 891 -15.93 -27.05 -6.48
C PHE A 891 -15.22 -25.78 -5.98
N PRO A 892 -15.55 -25.28 -4.77
CA PRO A 892 -14.91 -24.10 -4.22
C PRO A 892 -13.51 -24.45 -3.69
N ALA A 893 -12.60 -23.47 -3.69
CA ALA A 893 -11.21 -23.66 -3.27
C ALA A 893 -11.06 -24.21 -1.84
N GLY A 894 -11.97 -23.82 -0.94
CA GLY A 894 -12.00 -24.25 0.45
C GLY A 894 -12.62 -25.62 0.72
N LEU A 895 -13.04 -26.38 -0.30
CA LEU A 895 -13.63 -27.71 -0.09
C LEU A 895 -12.57 -28.68 0.48
N GLU A 896 -12.86 -29.29 1.63
CA GLU A 896 -11.91 -30.13 2.36
C GLU A 896 -12.19 -31.63 2.15
N LYS A 897 -13.46 -32.00 1.97
CA LYS A 897 -13.91 -33.40 1.93
C LYS A 897 -14.98 -33.67 0.87
N ILE A 898 -14.77 -34.75 0.12
CA ILE A 898 -15.81 -35.43 -0.68
C ILE A 898 -16.00 -36.84 -0.11
N GLY A 899 -17.22 -37.11 0.37
CA GLY A 899 -17.58 -38.32 1.09
C GLY A 899 -17.82 -39.54 0.20
N MET A 900 -17.97 -40.69 0.87
CA MET A 900 -18.17 -41.98 0.19
C MET A 900 -19.33 -41.96 -0.79
N ALA A 901 -19.11 -42.38 -2.04
CA ALA A 901 -20.14 -42.42 -3.09
C ALA A 901 -20.88 -41.09 -3.36
N ALA A 902 -20.29 -39.94 -2.99
CA ALA A 902 -20.97 -38.63 -3.06
C ALA A 902 -21.50 -38.29 -4.47
N PHE A 903 -20.80 -38.68 -5.53
CA PHE A 903 -21.19 -38.46 -6.93
C PHE A 903 -21.28 -39.77 -7.72
N GLU A 904 -21.49 -40.90 -7.04
CA GLU A 904 -21.59 -42.20 -7.71
C GLU A 904 -22.71 -42.18 -8.76
N ASN A 905 -22.45 -42.76 -9.94
CA ASN A 905 -23.36 -42.85 -11.09
C ASN A 905 -23.88 -41.49 -11.63
N CYS A 906 -23.15 -40.39 -11.43
CA CYS A 906 -23.35 -39.13 -12.15
C CYS A 906 -22.84 -39.25 -13.60
N ALA A 907 -23.51 -40.07 -14.42
CA ALA A 907 -22.98 -40.52 -15.71
C ALA A 907 -22.73 -39.41 -16.73
N SER A 908 -23.47 -38.29 -16.65
CA SER A 908 -23.32 -37.15 -17.56
C SER A 908 -22.21 -36.16 -17.16
N LEU A 909 -21.58 -36.35 -15.99
CA LEU A 909 -20.59 -35.43 -15.44
C LEU A 909 -19.31 -35.50 -16.28
N ARG A 910 -18.98 -34.42 -17.02
CA ARG A 910 -17.92 -34.44 -18.04
C ARG A 910 -16.53 -34.10 -17.52
N ALA A 911 -16.48 -33.16 -16.59
CA ALA A 911 -15.26 -32.62 -16.02
C ALA A 911 -15.51 -32.22 -14.57
N VAL A 912 -14.53 -32.48 -13.72
CA VAL A 912 -14.45 -31.94 -12.37
C VAL A 912 -13.05 -31.38 -12.15
N THR A 913 -12.98 -30.18 -11.60
CA THR A 913 -11.72 -29.60 -11.13
C THR A 913 -11.67 -29.75 -9.62
N LEU A 914 -10.87 -30.70 -9.14
CA LEU A 914 -10.68 -30.91 -7.71
C LEU A 914 -9.87 -29.75 -7.12
N PRO A 915 -10.34 -29.09 -6.06
CA PRO A 915 -9.68 -27.90 -5.53
C PRO A 915 -8.39 -28.27 -4.78
N SER A 916 -7.43 -27.35 -4.78
CA SER A 916 -6.14 -27.52 -4.08
C SER A 916 -6.29 -27.58 -2.56
N GLY A 917 -7.44 -27.23 -1.97
CA GLY A 917 -7.72 -27.39 -0.55
C GLY A 917 -8.20 -28.78 -0.15
N LEU A 918 -8.49 -29.67 -1.11
CA LEU A 918 -9.13 -30.96 -0.84
C LEU A 918 -8.17 -31.90 -0.09
N ARG A 919 -8.57 -32.32 1.12
CA ARG A 919 -7.76 -33.17 2.01
C ARG A 919 -8.23 -34.62 2.04
N ARG A 920 -9.51 -34.87 1.76
CA ARG A 920 -10.10 -36.20 1.81
C ARG A 920 -11.02 -36.47 0.62
N LEU A 921 -10.72 -37.53 -0.11
CA LEU A 921 -11.56 -38.11 -1.14
C LEU A 921 -11.84 -39.56 -0.75
N GLU A 922 -13.08 -39.86 -0.35
CA GLU A 922 -13.44 -41.19 0.17
C GLU A 922 -13.78 -42.20 -0.93
N ALA A 923 -13.97 -43.46 -0.54
CA ALA A 923 -14.24 -44.57 -1.47
C ALA A 923 -15.46 -44.29 -2.36
N LEU A 924 -15.40 -44.72 -3.62
CA LEU A 924 -16.48 -44.61 -4.60
C LEU A 924 -16.94 -43.18 -4.94
N ALA A 925 -16.25 -42.13 -4.47
CA ALA A 925 -16.70 -40.74 -4.60
C ALA A 925 -17.21 -40.36 -6.00
N PHE A 926 -16.51 -40.78 -7.06
CA PHE A 926 -16.90 -40.57 -8.47
C PHE A 926 -17.09 -41.90 -9.23
N TYR A 927 -17.41 -43.00 -8.54
CA TYR A 927 -17.60 -44.29 -9.19
C TYR A 927 -18.71 -44.23 -10.24
N GLY A 928 -18.48 -44.76 -11.44
CA GLY A 928 -19.49 -44.78 -12.50
C GLY A 928 -19.78 -43.42 -13.16
N CYS A 929 -18.97 -42.38 -12.88
CA CYS A 929 -18.98 -41.13 -13.64
C CYS A 929 -18.35 -41.35 -15.04
N ALA A 930 -19.03 -42.10 -15.91
CA ALA A 930 -18.51 -42.52 -17.21
C ALA A 930 -18.19 -41.36 -18.16
N GLY A 931 -18.87 -40.22 -18.00
CA GLY A 931 -18.57 -38.98 -18.74
C GLY A 931 -17.26 -38.29 -18.33
N LEU A 932 -16.68 -38.62 -17.17
CA LEU A 932 -15.51 -37.95 -16.63
C LEU A 932 -14.25 -38.42 -17.36
N THR A 933 -13.71 -37.58 -18.24
CA THR A 933 -12.61 -37.97 -19.17
C THR A 933 -11.22 -37.53 -18.73
N GLN A 934 -11.15 -36.58 -17.79
CA GLN A 934 -9.91 -36.09 -17.19
C GLN A 934 -10.15 -35.80 -15.71
N VAL A 935 -9.13 -36.07 -14.90
CA VAL A 935 -9.09 -35.64 -13.49
C VAL A 935 -7.67 -35.23 -13.13
N ASP A 936 -7.55 -34.04 -12.56
CA ASP A 936 -6.30 -33.56 -11.98
C ASP A 936 -6.36 -33.83 -10.47
N ILE A 937 -5.39 -34.57 -9.95
CA ILE A 937 -5.35 -34.98 -8.55
C ILE A 937 -4.58 -33.91 -7.76
N PRO A 938 -5.20 -33.23 -6.77
CA PRO A 938 -4.53 -32.16 -6.06
C PRO A 938 -3.43 -32.71 -5.14
N PRO A 939 -2.31 -31.97 -4.97
CA PRO A 939 -1.17 -32.39 -4.15
C PRO A 939 -1.44 -32.39 -2.64
N THR A 940 -2.63 -31.98 -2.21
CA THR A 940 -3.05 -31.97 -0.81
C THR A 940 -3.69 -33.28 -0.34
N LEU A 941 -4.08 -34.16 -1.26
CA LEU A 941 -4.55 -35.49 -0.91
C LEU A 941 -3.37 -36.36 -0.45
N THR A 942 -3.58 -37.24 0.53
CA THR A 942 -2.51 -38.14 1.03
C THR A 942 -2.70 -39.61 0.60
N SER A 943 -3.93 -39.96 0.21
CA SER A 943 -4.32 -41.28 -0.26
C SER A 943 -5.38 -41.17 -1.36
N LEU A 944 -5.46 -42.20 -2.20
CA LEU A 944 -6.61 -42.44 -3.06
C LEU A 944 -7.30 -43.73 -2.60
N GLU A 945 -8.55 -43.57 -2.16
CA GLU A 945 -9.35 -44.63 -1.56
C GLU A 945 -10.01 -45.54 -2.62
N MET A 946 -10.57 -46.65 -2.14
CA MET A 946 -11.14 -47.72 -2.99
C MET A 946 -12.09 -47.18 -4.06
N ALA A 947 -11.72 -47.38 -5.32
CA ALA A 947 -12.52 -47.06 -6.51
C ALA A 947 -13.07 -45.64 -6.52
N CYS A 948 -12.37 -44.67 -5.93
CA CYS A 948 -12.82 -43.27 -5.88
C CYS A 948 -13.01 -42.66 -7.29
N PHE A 949 -12.32 -43.17 -8.32
CA PHE A 949 -12.50 -42.85 -9.73
C PHE A 949 -12.81 -44.10 -10.58
N GLY A 950 -13.34 -45.16 -9.97
CA GLY A 950 -13.58 -46.42 -10.67
C GLY A 950 -14.68 -46.29 -11.71
N ASN A 951 -14.60 -47.06 -12.79
CA ASN A 951 -15.58 -47.03 -13.88
C ASN A 951 -15.80 -45.61 -14.46
N THR A 952 -14.75 -44.80 -14.53
CA THR A 952 -14.76 -43.47 -15.16
C THR A 952 -14.21 -43.52 -16.59
N GLY A 953 -14.45 -42.45 -17.36
CA GLY A 953 -13.96 -42.28 -18.73
C GLY A 953 -12.54 -41.74 -18.85
N VAL A 954 -11.77 -41.73 -17.76
CA VAL A 954 -10.46 -41.09 -17.69
C VAL A 954 -9.45 -41.82 -18.57
N ARG A 955 -8.75 -41.06 -19.44
CA ARG A 955 -7.78 -41.62 -20.39
C ARG A 955 -6.34 -41.62 -19.91
N ARG A 956 -5.93 -40.57 -19.20
CA ARG A 956 -4.57 -40.41 -18.69
C ARG A 956 -4.63 -39.79 -17.32
N VAL A 957 -3.76 -40.26 -16.43
CA VAL A 957 -3.66 -39.74 -15.07
C VAL A 957 -2.21 -39.62 -14.65
N VAL A 958 -1.89 -38.50 -13.99
CA VAL A 958 -0.69 -38.32 -13.20
C VAL A 958 -1.09 -38.42 -11.73
N VAL A 959 -0.46 -39.32 -10.97
CA VAL A 959 -0.66 -39.45 -9.53
C VAL A 959 0.49 -38.75 -8.81
N PRO A 960 0.21 -37.68 -8.05
CA PRO A 960 1.23 -36.90 -7.35
C PRO A 960 2.02 -37.69 -6.31
N GLY A 961 3.28 -37.31 -6.10
CA GLY A 961 4.22 -38.00 -5.20
C GLY A 961 3.81 -38.01 -3.72
N ASN A 962 3.01 -37.04 -3.30
CA ASN A 962 2.44 -36.97 -1.94
C ASN A 962 1.41 -38.09 -1.65
N ILE A 963 0.89 -38.77 -2.67
CA ILE A 963 -0.01 -39.92 -2.51
C ILE A 963 0.82 -41.16 -2.16
N SER A 964 1.12 -41.32 -0.87
CA SER A 964 1.95 -42.46 -0.42
C SER A 964 1.27 -43.82 -0.59
N LYS A 965 -0.07 -43.86 -0.59
CA LYS A 965 -0.89 -45.08 -0.67
C LYS A 965 -2.03 -44.96 -1.67
N ILE A 966 -2.07 -45.90 -2.62
CA ILE A 966 -3.06 -46.01 -3.70
C ILE A 966 -3.82 -47.33 -3.57
N VAL A 967 -5.14 -47.28 -3.36
CA VAL A 967 -5.99 -48.47 -3.19
C VAL A 967 -7.09 -48.49 -4.26
N ALA A 968 -6.88 -49.22 -5.34
CA ALA A 968 -7.85 -49.46 -6.41
C ALA A 968 -8.58 -48.21 -6.98
N PRO A 969 -7.98 -47.01 -7.08
CA PRO A 969 -8.76 -45.81 -7.41
C PRO A 969 -9.33 -45.81 -8.83
N PHE A 970 -8.66 -46.48 -9.79
CA PHE A 970 -9.06 -46.53 -11.20
C PHE A 970 -9.61 -47.90 -11.60
N PHE A 971 -10.15 -48.66 -10.65
CA PHE A 971 -10.75 -49.96 -10.93
C PHE A 971 -11.81 -49.87 -12.05
N ARG A 972 -11.73 -50.73 -13.06
CA ARG A 972 -12.65 -50.76 -14.23
C ARG A 972 -12.64 -49.50 -15.11
N CYS A 973 -11.58 -48.69 -15.09
CA CYS A 973 -11.46 -47.56 -16.02
C CYS A 973 -11.10 -48.05 -17.44
N ALA A 974 -12.13 -48.41 -18.22
CA ALA A 974 -11.96 -48.97 -19.55
C ALA A 974 -11.26 -48.02 -20.55
N ALA A 975 -11.33 -46.70 -20.34
CA ALA A 975 -10.71 -45.71 -21.22
C ALA A 975 -9.25 -45.39 -20.88
N LEU A 976 -8.71 -45.91 -19.78
CA LEU A 976 -7.39 -45.55 -19.27
C LEU A 976 -6.28 -46.14 -20.17
N GLU A 977 -5.48 -45.27 -20.78
CA GLU A 977 -4.42 -45.61 -21.74
C GLU A 977 -3.02 -45.55 -21.10
N SER A 978 -2.76 -44.57 -20.23
CA SER A 978 -1.45 -44.40 -19.59
C SER A 978 -1.55 -43.81 -18.19
N VAL A 979 -0.64 -44.22 -17.31
CA VAL A 979 -0.53 -43.69 -15.94
C VAL A 979 0.92 -43.36 -15.61
N THR A 980 1.12 -42.17 -15.04
CA THR A 980 2.40 -41.74 -14.47
C THR A 980 2.25 -41.61 -12.96
N LEU A 981 3.09 -42.31 -12.21
CA LEU A 981 3.21 -42.14 -10.76
C LEU A 981 4.45 -41.29 -10.49
N GLU A 982 4.31 -40.21 -9.72
CA GLU A 982 5.44 -39.33 -9.37
C GLU A 982 6.24 -39.87 -8.17
N GLU A 983 7.47 -39.38 -8.05
CA GLU A 983 8.37 -39.74 -6.95
C GLU A 983 7.77 -39.36 -5.60
N GLY A 984 7.64 -40.35 -4.72
CA GLY A 984 7.02 -40.26 -3.41
C GLY A 984 5.91 -41.31 -3.20
N VAL A 985 5.29 -41.80 -4.28
CA VAL A 985 4.33 -42.93 -4.23
C VAL A 985 5.02 -44.19 -3.74
N ARG A 986 4.48 -44.85 -2.71
CA ARG A 986 5.11 -46.05 -2.09
C ARG A 986 4.32 -47.33 -2.34
N ASN A 987 3.01 -47.29 -2.13
CA ASN A 987 2.17 -48.49 -2.13
C ASN A 987 1.10 -48.41 -3.22
N VAL A 988 1.15 -49.36 -4.16
CA VAL A 988 0.24 -49.43 -5.32
C VAL A 988 -0.54 -50.75 -5.27
N TRP A 989 -1.81 -50.69 -4.86
CA TRP A 989 -2.63 -51.89 -4.66
C TRP A 989 -3.88 -51.89 -5.52
N CYS A 990 -4.06 -52.94 -6.34
CA CYS A 990 -5.19 -53.15 -7.25
C CYS A 990 -5.50 -51.93 -8.15
N ALA A 991 -4.54 -51.01 -8.32
CA ALA A 991 -4.82 -49.64 -8.73
C ALA A 991 -5.47 -49.51 -10.11
N PHE A 992 -5.15 -50.46 -11.00
CA PHE A 992 -5.55 -50.46 -12.40
C PHE A 992 -6.27 -51.75 -12.81
N SER A 993 -6.74 -52.53 -11.83
CA SER A 993 -7.46 -53.77 -12.13
C SER A 993 -8.67 -53.49 -13.03
N GLN A 994 -8.84 -54.35 -14.03
CA GLN A 994 -9.86 -54.28 -15.07
C GLN A 994 -9.76 -53.02 -15.95
N CYS A 995 -8.55 -52.52 -16.22
CA CYS A 995 -8.28 -51.46 -17.21
C CYS A 995 -7.74 -52.05 -18.53
N PRO A 996 -8.60 -52.55 -19.44
CA PRO A 996 -8.19 -53.31 -20.62
C PRO A 996 -7.37 -52.52 -21.65
N ASN A 997 -7.47 -51.18 -21.66
CA ASN A 997 -6.77 -50.32 -22.62
C ASN A 997 -5.47 -49.71 -22.09
N LEU A 998 -5.06 -50.03 -20.86
CA LEU A 998 -3.84 -49.49 -20.26
C LEU A 998 -2.61 -50.06 -20.99
N GLN A 999 -1.79 -49.19 -21.58
CA GLN A 999 -0.65 -49.57 -22.43
C GLN A 999 0.69 -49.39 -21.74
N THR A 1000 0.85 -48.31 -20.96
CA THR A 1000 2.13 -47.95 -20.36
C THR A 1000 1.95 -47.47 -18.93
N VAL A 1001 2.86 -47.90 -18.04
CA VAL A 1001 2.90 -47.50 -16.62
C VAL A 1001 4.32 -47.17 -16.22
N VAL A 1002 4.49 -46.06 -15.49
CA VAL A 1002 5.77 -45.67 -14.91
C VAL A 1002 5.70 -45.80 -13.39
N LEU A 1003 6.55 -46.68 -12.85
CA LEU A 1003 6.76 -46.90 -11.42
C LEU A 1003 8.07 -46.19 -10.98
N PRO A 1004 7.98 -45.09 -10.20
CA PRO A 1004 9.13 -44.30 -9.77
C PRO A 1004 10.01 -45.03 -8.74
N GLN A 1005 11.15 -44.45 -8.39
CA GLN A 1005 12.11 -45.07 -7.47
C GLN A 1005 11.53 -45.25 -6.06
N SER A 1006 10.61 -44.38 -5.66
CA SER A 1006 9.93 -44.41 -4.35
C SER A 1006 9.00 -45.60 -4.14
N VAL A 1007 8.59 -46.31 -5.18
CA VAL A 1007 7.65 -47.44 -5.04
C VAL A 1007 8.33 -48.54 -4.21
N ARG A 1008 7.58 -49.07 -3.24
CA ARG A 1008 8.02 -50.13 -2.33
C ARG A 1008 7.15 -51.38 -2.42
N GLN A 1009 5.86 -51.23 -2.69
CA GLN A 1009 4.92 -52.36 -2.70
C GLN A 1009 3.97 -52.27 -3.88
N VAL A 1010 3.84 -53.38 -4.62
CA VAL A 1010 2.87 -53.55 -5.71
C VAL A 1010 2.10 -54.85 -5.51
N SER A 1011 0.77 -54.77 -5.36
CA SER A 1011 -0.05 -55.98 -5.12
C SER A 1011 -0.21 -56.82 -6.38
N ARG A 1012 -0.42 -58.14 -6.23
CA ARG A 1012 -0.56 -59.08 -7.36
C ARG A 1012 -1.69 -58.73 -8.34
N ALA A 1013 -2.78 -58.14 -7.86
CA ALA A 1013 -3.94 -57.80 -8.70
C ALA A 1013 -3.85 -56.41 -9.36
N THR A 1014 -2.73 -55.69 -9.25
CA THR A 1014 -2.59 -54.30 -9.74
C THR A 1014 -2.89 -54.15 -11.22
N PHE A 1015 -2.49 -55.13 -12.04
CA PHE A 1015 -2.68 -55.14 -13.50
C PHE A 1015 -3.60 -56.28 -13.98
N ASP A 1016 -4.42 -56.83 -13.07
CA ASP A 1016 -5.41 -57.84 -13.46
C ASP A 1016 -6.35 -57.27 -14.54
N GLY A 1017 -6.59 -58.03 -15.61
CA GLY A 1017 -7.43 -57.58 -16.73
C GLY A 1017 -6.83 -56.47 -17.62
N CYS A 1018 -5.57 -56.07 -17.42
CA CYS A 1018 -4.87 -55.09 -18.27
C CYS A 1018 -4.29 -55.71 -19.55
N ALA A 1019 -5.14 -56.26 -20.42
CA ALA A 1019 -4.71 -57.03 -21.60
C ALA A 1019 -3.86 -56.24 -22.62
N ALA A 1020 -3.95 -54.90 -22.65
CA ALA A 1020 -3.17 -54.06 -23.56
C ALA A 1020 -1.82 -53.60 -23.01
N LEU A 1021 -1.44 -53.96 -21.78
CA LEU A 1021 -0.21 -53.46 -21.14
C LEU A 1021 1.03 -53.98 -21.88
N ARG A 1022 1.84 -53.06 -22.41
CA ARG A 1022 3.03 -53.35 -23.20
C ARG A 1022 4.32 -53.00 -22.48
N ASP A 1023 4.35 -51.86 -21.80
CA ASP A 1023 5.58 -51.32 -21.23
C ASP A 1023 5.38 -50.91 -19.78
N VAL A 1024 6.23 -51.42 -18.89
CA VAL A 1024 6.27 -50.98 -17.49
C VAL A 1024 7.68 -50.54 -17.15
N TRP A 1025 7.83 -49.26 -16.85
CA TRP A 1025 9.10 -48.64 -16.48
C TRP A 1025 9.26 -48.66 -14.97
N ILE A 1026 10.32 -49.28 -14.46
CA ILE A 1026 10.54 -49.54 -13.03
C ILE A 1026 11.87 -48.92 -12.63
N TYR A 1027 11.80 -47.80 -11.90
CA TYR A 1027 12.99 -47.05 -11.45
C TYR A 1027 13.43 -47.39 -10.02
N ALA A 1028 12.74 -48.31 -9.33
CA ALA A 1028 13.11 -48.76 -7.99
C ALA A 1028 14.35 -49.68 -8.01
N ARG A 1029 15.22 -49.56 -6.99
CA ARG A 1029 16.44 -50.38 -6.85
C ARG A 1029 16.22 -51.63 -5.98
N GLU A 1030 17.12 -52.60 -6.12
CA GLU A 1030 17.03 -54.03 -5.74
C GLU A 1030 16.45 -54.41 -4.36
N ALA A 1031 16.68 -53.63 -3.31
CA ALA A 1031 16.33 -54.03 -1.93
C ALA A 1031 14.94 -53.57 -1.47
N ASP A 1032 14.25 -52.77 -2.27
CA ASP A 1032 13.17 -51.91 -1.80
C ASP A 1032 11.77 -52.26 -2.35
N LEU A 1033 11.63 -53.16 -3.34
CA LEU A 1033 10.37 -53.41 -4.06
C LEU A 1033 9.82 -54.84 -3.87
N ASP A 1034 8.63 -54.95 -3.28
CA ASP A 1034 7.91 -56.22 -3.06
C ASP A 1034 6.74 -56.40 -4.05
N PHE A 1035 6.80 -57.48 -4.84
CA PHE A 1035 5.79 -57.90 -5.82
C PHE A 1035 4.91 -59.08 -5.34
N GLU A 1036 5.23 -59.69 -4.19
CA GLU A 1036 4.57 -60.92 -3.71
C GLU A 1036 3.47 -60.67 -2.69
N LEU A 1037 3.09 -59.41 -2.47
CA LEU A 1037 2.10 -59.03 -1.46
C LEU A 1037 0.71 -59.63 -1.79
N ASP A 1038 0.34 -60.67 -1.03
CA ASP A 1038 -0.98 -61.31 -1.09
C ASP A 1038 -2.05 -60.37 -0.51
N SER A 1039 -3.15 -60.25 -1.26
CA SER A 1039 -4.40 -59.51 -1.00
C SER A 1039 -4.58 -58.73 0.31
N PHE A 1040 -4.97 -57.47 0.16
CA PHE A 1040 -5.56 -56.68 1.24
C PHE A 1040 -7.05 -57.02 1.39
N SER A 1041 -7.50 -57.31 2.62
CA SER A 1041 -8.93 -57.37 2.95
C SER A 1041 -9.44 -55.95 3.22
N VAL A 1042 -10.25 -55.42 2.31
CA VAL A 1042 -10.97 -54.17 2.56
C VAL A 1042 -12.17 -54.53 3.43
N GLY A 1043 -12.23 -54.04 4.67
CA GLY A 1043 -13.40 -54.19 5.52
C GLY A 1043 -14.63 -53.60 4.82
N LEU A 1044 -15.64 -54.44 4.58
CA LEU A 1044 -16.89 -54.07 3.94
C LEU A 1044 -17.67 -53.10 4.85
N VAL A 1045 -18.12 -51.97 4.29
CA VAL A 1045 -19.18 -51.15 4.87
C VAL A 1045 -20.50 -51.67 4.33
N GLU A 1046 -21.51 -51.87 5.19
CA GLU A 1046 -22.85 -52.33 4.79
C GLU A 1046 -23.42 -51.46 3.66
N GLY A 1047 -23.96 -52.10 2.61
CA GLY A 1047 -24.65 -51.43 1.50
C GLY A 1047 -23.83 -51.17 0.23
N VAL A 1048 -22.52 -51.47 0.23
CA VAL A 1048 -21.65 -51.34 -0.94
C VAL A 1048 -21.57 -52.66 -1.70
N VAL A 1049 -21.74 -52.63 -3.04
CA VAL A 1049 -21.50 -53.79 -3.91
C VAL A 1049 -20.06 -54.27 -3.66
N PRO A 1050 -19.81 -55.53 -3.31
CA PRO A 1050 -18.46 -56.02 -3.11
C PRO A 1050 -17.68 -55.80 -4.40
N ILE A 1051 -16.70 -54.90 -4.37
CA ILE A 1051 -15.59 -54.98 -5.31
C ILE A 1051 -14.87 -56.23 -4.85
N GLU A 1052 -15.13 -57.37 -5.52
CA GLU A 1052 -14.36 -58.59 -5.30
C GLU A 1052 -12.88 -58.20 -5.39
N GLY A 1053 -12.20 -58.17 -4.24
CA GLY A 1053 -10.77 -57.96 -4.17
C GLY A 1053 -10.13 -58.97 -5.12
N GLY A 1054 -9.27 -58.48 -6.00
CA GLY A 1054 -8.84 -59.17 -7.21
C GLY A 1054 -8.59 -60.67 -7.02
N ASP A 1055 -8.91 -61.44 -8.05
CA ASP A 1055 -8.88 -62.89 -8.07
C ASP A 1055 -7.62 -63.44 -7.37
N LEU A 1056 -7.81 -64.05 -6.20
CA LEU A 1056 -6.75 -64.64 -5.39
C LEU A 1056 -6.08 -65.84 -6.08
N SER A 1057 -6.66 -66.33 -7.17
CA SER A 1057 -6.08 -67.38 -8.02
C SER A 1057 -5.07 -66.84 -9.03
N ILE A 1058 -4.90 -65.51 -9.16
CA ILE A 1058 -3.89 -64.92 -10.04
C ILE A 1058 -2.49 -65.41 -9.60
N PRO A 1059 -1.69 -66.01 -10.50
CA PRO A 1059 -0.42 -66.63 -10.13
C PRO A 1059 0.72 -65.62 -9.92
N HIS A 1060 0.68 -64.45 -10.58
CA HIS A 1060 1.68 -63.39 -10.47
C HIS A 1060 1.18 -62.04 -11.04
N LEU A 1061 1.88 -60.93 -10.75
CA LEU A 1061 1.49 -59.54 -11.06
C LEU A 1061 1.06 -59.28 -12.52
N PHE A 1062 1.76 -59.88 -13.48
CA PHE A 1062 1.55 -59.69 -14.92
C PHE A 1062 0.84 -60.87 -15.60
N ALA A 1063 0.08 -61.69 -14.86
CA ALA A 1063 -0.57 -62.89 -15.43
C ALA A 1063 -1.56 -62.58 -16.56
N SER A 1064 -2.22 -61.41 -16.51
CA SER A 1064 -3.17 -60.96 -17.53
C SER A 1064 -2.51 -60.23 -18.71
N CYS A 1065 -1.19 -60.04 -18.69
CA CYS A 1065 -0.42 -59.30 -19.70
C CYS A 1065 0.95 -59.97 -19.96
N PRO A 1066 0.98 -61.19 -20.53
CA PRO A 1066 2.21 -61.97 -20.70
C PRO A 1066 3.21 -61.38 -21.71
N GLU A 1067 2.77 -60.46 -22.57
CA GLU A 1067 3.61 -59.81 -23.59
C GLU A 1067 4.26 -58.49 -23.10
N VAL A 1068 4.18 -58.20 -21.79
CA VAL A 1068 4.75 -56.98 -21.22
C VAL A 1068 6.28 -57.00 -21.23
N THR A 1069 6.88 -55.87 -21.55
CA THR A 1069 8.30 -55.58 -21.37
C THR A 1069 8.50 -54.77 -20.08
N LEU A 1070 9.34 -55.29 -19.20
CA LEU A 1070 9.78 -54.58 -18.00
C LEU A 1070 11.08 -53.84 -18.30
N HIS A 1071 11.07 -52.53 -18.09
CA HIS A 1071 12.24 -51.67 -18.21
C HIS A 1071 12.78 -51.38 -16.81
N GLY A 1072 14.02 -51.73 -16.50
CA GLY A 1072 14.63 -51.49 -15.17
C GLY A 1072 16.15 -51.46 -15.19
N TYR A 1073 16.80 -51.13 -14.07
CA TYR A 1073 18.27 -51.19 -13.99
C TYR A 1073 18.77 -52.64 -14.10
N ALA A 1074 19.93 -52.85 -14.72
CA ALA A 1074 20.57 -54.17 -14.73
C ALA A 1074 20.92 -54.61 -13.29
N GLY A 1075 20.64 -55.87 -12.96
CA GLY A 1075 20.70 -56.44 -11.61
C GLY A 1075 19.41 -56.29 -10.80
N SER A 1076 18.47 -55.44 -11.23
CA SER A 1076 17.31 -55.05 -10.41
C SER A 1076 16.34 -56.19 -10.06
N THR A 1077 15.54 -55.99 -9.00
CA THR A 1077 14.39 -56.87 -8.67
C THR A 1077 13.45 -57.05 -9.87
N ALA A 1078 13.35 -56.05 -10.76
CA ALA A 1078 12.57 -56.16 -11.98
C ALA A 1078 13.16 -57.17 -12.98
N GLU A 1079 14.49 -57.23 -13.10
CA GLU A 1079 15.19 -58.24 -13.92
C GLU A 1079 15.00 -59.65 -13.33
N GLU A 1080 15.20 -59.80 -12.02
CA GLU A 1080 14.99 -61.08 -11.32
C GLU A 1080 13.55 -61.57 -11.45
N TYR A 1081 12.58 -60.66 -11.29
CA TYR A 1081 11.16 -60.96 -11.43
C TYR A 1081 10.81 -61.35 -12.87
N ALA A 1082 11.32 -60.63 -13.87
CA ALA A 1082 11.14 -60.97 -15.28
C ALA A 1082 11.69 -62.37 -15.59
N ALA A 1083 12.88 -62.69 -15.10
CA ALA A 1083 13.51 -64.00 -15.29
C ALA A 1083 12.71 -65.13 -14.63
N ARG A 1084 12.17 -64.91 -13.41
CA ARG A 1084 11.38 -65.90 -12.66
C ARG A 1084 10.08 -66.28 -13.37
N TYR A 1085 9.41 -65.33 -14.02
CA TYR A 1085 8.11 -65.54 -14.67
C TYR A 1085 8.16 -65.56 -16.20
N GLY A 1086 9.35 -65.48 -16.80
CA GLY A 1086 9.55 -65.56 -18.26
C GLY A 1086 9.06 -64.34 -19.04
N LEU A 1087 9.12 -63.14 -18.44
CA LEU A 1087 8.72 -61.87 -19.06
C LEU A 1087 9.89 -61.24 -19.83
N ARG A 1088 9.60 -60.30 -20.74
CA ARG A 1088 10.65 -59.53 -21.44
C ARG A 1088 11.25 -58.49 -20.50
N PHE A 1089 12.58 -58.33 -20.55
CA PHE A 1089 13.30 -57.32 -19.77
C PHE A 1089 14.24 -56.53 -20.68
N GLU A 1090 14.21 -55.21 -20.55
CA GLU A 1090 15.11 -54.28 -21.24
C GLU A 1090 15.82 -53.37 -20.21
N PRO A 1091 17.16 -53.33 -20.18
CA PRO A 1091 17.88 -52.52 -19.20
C PRO A 1091 17.77 -51.02 -19.52
N ILE A 1092 17.45 -50.21 -18.51
CA ILE A 1092 17.47 -48.74 -18.61
C ILE A 1092 18.93 -48.25 -18.54
N PRO A 1093 19.37 -47.34 -19.43
CA PRO A 1093 20.73 -46.78 -19.40
C PRO A 1093 21.02 -46.01 -18.10
N GLU A 1094 22.20 -46.20 -17.51
CA GLU A 1094 22.72 -45.33 -16.44
C GLU A 1094 23.17 -43.99 -17.04
N ALA A 1095 22.25 -43.02 -17.12
CA ALA A 1095 22.55 -41.64 -17.53
C ALA A 1095 21.78 -40.63 -16.66
#